data_AF-A0AAR2LS49-F1
#
_entry.id   AF-A0AAR2LS49-F1
#
_cell.length_a   1.000
_cell.length_b   1.000
_cell.length_c   1.000
_cell.angle_alpha   90.00
_cell.angle_beta   90.00
_cell.angle_gamma   90.00
#
_symmetry.space_group_name_H-M   'P 1'
#
loop_
_entity.id
_entity.type
_entity.pdbx_description
1 polymer ?
#
loop_
_entity_poly.entity_id
_entity_poly.type
_entity_poly.pdbx_seq_one_letter_code
_entity_poly.pdbx_strand_id
1 'polypeptide(L)'
;MDVLNKLTTLFQQALETREPSINLLDSFVDHWKGITNYYIETTDETRPVKQTDIPWRLKQMLDILVYEEKQQEVEETGACMEYLLQHKILETLCTLGKAQYPPGMSQQVLLFFSKVLTQIQKPVLHIINVYRPVQKLIRLCGLPNSQTEKEEAQFLFAVCSRVKKDPYVLNYILETTKEGQPQRSSSVSEDSIEEGSSGASSPESPNPPNSSSQPGIIQVLAHLGKNQMSRVALRAMESMLLLTSIPEEETANLLAEETPLCALLAQRLCELYSTIPTTLHPADLHSYPLKQWRYTSPDCLEESPSFPAQEHVDKFFSWLDYCDQLIKEATKVLAVKLAKSIHQQWLIGFLQPQLLQMSEVGVLVHTALLSCSVRHIRSPALLQELVHFLLGSETHHEQRAEIPPHKHTLRYSLIEHCDHISDEISVTTLRLFEELLKKPDRNILTNLVLRNLESRCYRLPGSGEERPGADLDLEESEELEEDPFFTDNEFSGSEPLLSLSSHRDERKSSSRTQIAETVNSFLCLVPQEAKTTQHVQGAGYDTYVHDALKSLKECSAMSSDWGWPDTPKPLDVHFISADFYEGHFLKVLFDRVARILEQPYELNLQVTSVLSRLAVFPHPHLHEYLLDPYINLSPGARSLFSMLVRVIGELMQRIQHFPNFTQRLIMVRRQLMGLEAETMMDHATLLKGVIVLEEFCKELAAIAFVKLPVGDHEHLTAFSP
;
A
#
# COMPACT_ATOMS: atom_id res chain seq x y z
N MET A 1 -64.35 24.74 -52.67
CA MET A 1 -64.90 23.47 -52.17
C MET A 1 -64.23 22.28 -52.85
N ASP A 2 -64.20 22.20 -54.19
CA ASP A 2 -63.57 21.05 -54.89
C ASP A 2 -62.04 20.94 -54.75
N VAL A 3 -61.32 22.06 -54.62
CA VAL A 3 -59.87 22.05 -54.38
C VAL A 3 -59.55 21.53 -52.98
N LEU A 4 -60.40 21.84 -51.99
CA LEU A 4 -60.24 21.36 -50.62
C LEU A 4 -60.49 19.85 -50.57
N ASN A 5 -61.55 19.36 -51.21
CA ASN A 5 -61.86 17.93 -51.29
C ASN A 5 -60.77 17.12 -52.04
N LYS A 6 -60.15 17.70 -53.08
CA LYS A 6 -58.99 17.07 -53.76
C LYS A 6 -57.74 17.03 -52.88
N LEU A 7 -57.52 18.06 -52.05
CA LEU A 7 -56.44 18.08 -51.07
C LEU A 7 -56.69 17.08 -49.93
N THR A 8 -57.93 16.98 -49.45
CA THR A 8 -58.31 16.01 -48.41
C THR A 8 -58.18 14.58 -48.92
N THR A 9 -58.57 14.30 -50.17
CA THR A 9 -58.40 12.97 -50.79
C THR A 9 -56.94 12.63 -51.10
N LEU A 10 -56.10 13.61 -51.47
CA LEU A 10 -54.65 13.41 -51.59
C LEU A 10 -53.99 13.17 -50.22
N PHE A 11 -54.42 13.87 -49.17
CA PHE A 11 -53.97 13.61 -47.80
C PHE A 11 -54.47 12.26 -47.28
N GLN A 12 -55.68 11.85 -47.63
CA GLN A 12 -56.22 10.53 -47.29
C GLN A 12 -55.48 9.41 -48.04
N GLN A 13 -55.17 9.61 -49.33
CA GLN A 13 -54.32 8.68 -50.09
C GLN A 13 -52.88 8.65 -49.56
N ALA A 14 -52.33 9.78 -49.10
CA ALA A 14 -51.02 9.84 -48.47
C ALA A 14 -50.99 9.23 -47.05
N LEU A 15 -52.10 9.28 -46.32
CA LEU A 15 -52.29 8.57 -45.04
C LEU A 15 -52.58 7.06 -45.22
N GLU A 16 -53.20 6.67 -46.34
CA GLU A 16 -53.49 5.27 -46.69
C GLU A 16 -52.31 4.56 -47.37
N THR A 17 -51.38 5.30 -47.99
CA THR A 17 -50.03 4.81 -48.22
C THR A 17 -49.33 4.69 -46.87
N ARG A 18 -49.59 3.57 -46.17
CA ARG A 18 -48.65 3.05 -45.18
C ARG A 18 -47.26 3.17 -45.81
N GLU A 19 -46.35 3.89 -45.15
CA GLU A 19 -44.92 3.78 -45.45
C GLU A 19 -44.64 2.28 -45.64
N PRO A 20 -43.99 1.85 -46.75
CA PRO A 20 -43.73 0.44 -46.94
C PRO A 20 -43.04 -0.04 -45.67
N SER A 21 -43.64 -1.02 -44.98
CA SER A 21 -43.04 -1.60 -43.78
C SER A 21 -41.70 -2.17 -44.21
N ILE A 22 -40.63 -1.40 -44.00
CA ILE A 22 -39.29 -1.74 -44.48
C ILE A 22 -38.97 -3.09 -43.86
N ASN A 23 -38.81 -4.11 -44.71
CA ASN A 23 -38.39 -5.41 -44.24
C ASN A 23 -36.95 -5.26 -43.72
N LEU A 24 -36.81 -5.26 -42.38
CA LEU A 24 -35.54 -5.06 -41.71
C LEU A 24 -34.49 -6.08 -42.16
N LEU A 25 -34.92 -7.33 -42.38
CA LEU A 25 -34.04 -8.39 -42.85
C LEU A 25 -33.53 -8.12 -44.27
N ASP A 26 -34.40 -7.74 -45.20
CA ASP A 26 -33.97 -7.43 -46.58
C ASP A 26 -33.00 -6.26 -46.61
N SER A 27 -33.25 -5.23 -45.80
CA SER A 27 -32.34 -4.10 -45.64
C SER A 27 -31.00 -4.53 -45.05
N PHE A 28 -31.01 -5.36 -44.00
CA PHE A 28 -29.78 -5.88 -43.38
C PHE A 28 -28.94 -6.69 -44.39
N VAL A 29 -29.59 -7.56 -45.15
CA VAL A 29 -28.95 -8.38 -46.18
C VAL A 29 -28.38 -7.52 -47.31
N ASP A 30 -29.08 -6.47 -47.74
CA ASP A 30 -28.59 -5.54 -48.76
C ASP A 30 -27.31 -4.81 -48.31
N HIS A 31 -27.27 -4.34 -47.05
CA HIS A 31 -26.05 -3.72 -46.51
C HIS A 31 -24.88 -4.71 -46.45
N TRP A 32 -25.11 -5.96 -46.05
CA TRP A 32 -24.08 -7.00 -46.04
C TRP A 32 -23.58 -7.32 -47.46
N LYS A 33 -24.49 -7.50 -48.43
CA LYS A 33 -24.13 -7.72 -49.83
C LYS A 33 -23.32 -6.57 -50.40
N GLY A 34 -23.67 -5.33 -50.06
CA GLY A 34 -22.90 -4.15 -50.46
C GLY A 34 -21.46 -4.16 -49.92
N ILE A 35 -21.25 -4.66 -48.69
CA ILE A 35 -19.90 -4.84 -48.15
C ILE A 35 -19.15 -5.92 -48.92
N THR A 36 -19.76 -7.08 -49.16
CA THR A 36 -19.08 -8.17 -49.88
C THR A 36 -18.81 -7.84 -51.35
N ASN A 37 -19.73 -7.14 -52.01
CA ASN A 37 -19.58 -6.72 -53.42
C ASN A 37 -18.41 -5.76 -53.59
N TYR A 38 -18.10 -4.92 -52.60
CA TYR A 38 -16.91 -4.07 -52.63
C TYR A 38 -15.64 -4.90 -52.88
N TYR A 39 -15.50 -6.06 -52.25
CA TYR A 39 -14.33 -6.95 -52.41
C TYR A 39 -14.34 -7.74 -53.72
N ILE A 40 -15.49 -7.81 -54.40
CA ILE A 40 -15.64 -8.50 -55.69
C ILE A 40 -15.39 -7.53 -56.85
N GLU A 41 -15.88 -6.30 -56.73
CA GLU A 41 -15.92 -5.32 -57.83
C GLU A 41 -14.75 -4.34 -57.82
N THR A 42 -14.15 -4.05 -56.66
CA THR A 42 -13.13 -3.00 -56.55
C THR A 42 -11.74 -3.54 -56.91
N THR A 43 -11.04 -2.84 -57.81
CA THR A 43 -9.65 -3.14 -58.22
C THR A 43 -8.62 -2.19 -57.59
N ASP A 44 -9.06 -1.16 -56.87
CA ASP A 44 -8.18 -0.22 -56.19
C ASP A 44 -7.75 -0.77 -54.82
N GLU A 45 -6.49 -1.20 -54.75
CA GLU A 45 -5.92 -1.79 -53.54
C GLU A 45 -5.52 -0.75 -52.46
N THR A 46 -5.52 0.53 -52.81
CA THR A 46 -4.89 1.59 -52.00
C THR A 46 -5.87 2.49 -51.27
N ARG A 47 -7.15 2.53 -51.69
CA ARG A 47 -8.17 3.39 -51.09
C ARG A 47 -8.44 3.01 -49.63
N PRO A 48 -8.25 3.90 -48.65
CA PRO A 48 -8.51 3.61 -47.24
C PRO A 48 -10.00 3.31 -46.98
N VAL A 49 -10.29 2.39 -46.06
CA VAL A 49 -11.67 1.95 -45.74
C VAL A 49 -12.59 3.12 -45.36
N LYS A 50 -12.05 4.16 -44.71
CA LYS A 50 -12.80 5.35 -44.26
C LYS A 50 -13.42 6.13 -45.42
N GLN A 51 -12.88 5.98 -46.62
CA GLN A 51 -13.37 6.65 -47.83
C GLN A 51 -14.33 5.76 -48.63
N THR A 52 -14.61 4.55 -48.17
CA THR A 52 -15.56 3.61 -48.80
C THR A 52 -16.92 3.68 -48.11
N ASP A 53 -17.92 2.99 -48.67
CA ASP A 53 -19.24 2.87 -48.03
C ASP A 53 -19.26 1.85 -46.89
N ILE A 54 -18.19 1.06 -46.70
CA ILE A 54 -18.12 -0.03 -45.70
C ILE A 54 -18.44 0.47 -44.28
N PRO A 55 -17.84 1.56 -43.76
CA PRO A 55 -18.14 2.06 -42.42
C PRO A 55 -19.62 2.44 -42.24
N TRP A 56 -20.22 3.05 -43.27
CA TRP A 56 -21.63 3.42 -43.26
C TRP A 56 -22.53 2.18 -43.27
N ARG A 57 -22.24 1.20 -44.13
CA ARG A 57 -23.00 -0.07 -44.20
C ARG A 57 -22.93 -0.86 -42.90
N LEU A 58 -21.76 -0.98 -42.29
CA LEU A 58 -21.58 -1.62 -40.98
C LEU A 58 -22.39 -0.91 -39.88
N LYS A 59 -22.43 0.43 -39.90
CA LYS A 59 -23.25 1.20 -38.98
C LYS A 59 -24.74 0.93 -39.20
N GLN A 60 -25.22 0.93 -40.44
CA GLN A 60 -26.63 0.62 -40.74
C GLN A 60 -27.02 -0.79 -40.28
N MET A 61 -26.16 -1.79 -40.54
CA MET A 61 -26.39 -3.15 -40.04
C MET A 61 -26.53 -3.20 -38.51
N LEU A 62 -25.68 -2.47 -37.78
CA LEU A 62 -25.79 -2.37 -36.32
C LEU A 62 -27.07 -1.65 -35.89
N ASP A 63 -27.39 -0.51 -36.50
CA ASP A 63 -28.58 0.28 -36.15
C ASP A 63 -29.86 -0.56 -36.37
N ILE A 64 -29.91 -1.38 -37.43
CA ILE A 64 -30.99 -2.34 -37.68
C ILE A 64 -31.07 -3.40 -36.58
N LEU A 65 -29.94 -4.01 -36.18
CA LEU A 65 -29.92 -5.02 -35.10
C LEU A 65 -30.40 -4.45 -33.76
N VAL A 66 -29.96 -3.24 -33.42
CA VAL A 66 -30.37 -2.56 -32.18
C VAL A 66 -31.84 -2.15 -32.23
N TYR A 67 -32.33 -1.73 -33.39
CA TYR A 67 -33.74 -1.42 -33.59
C TYR A 67 -34.61 -2.68 -33.49
N GLU A 68 -34.22 -3.77 -34.14
CA GLU A 68 -34.89 -5.07 -34.08
C GLU A 68 -35.01 -5.56 -32.64
N GLU A 69 -33.92 -5.54 -31.87
CA GLU A 69 -33.93 -5.94 -30.46
C GLU A 69 -34.90 -5.12 -29.61
N LYS A 70 -34.98 -3.79 -29.84
CA LYS A 70 -35.89 -2.91 -29.10
C LYS A 70 -37.37 -3.12 -29.43
N GLN A 71 -37.67 -3.59 -30.63
CA GLN A 71 -39.04 -3.85 -31.08
C GLN A 71 -39.55 -5.24 -30.64
N GLN A 72 -38.66 -6.13 -30.19
CA GLN A 72 -39.04 -7.45 -29.73
C GLN A 72 -39.48 -7.44 -28.26
N GLU A 73 -40.75 -7.80 -28.02
CA GLU A 73 -41.31 -8.02 -26.67
C GLU A 73 -40.98 -9.42 -26.11
N VAL A 74 -40.51 -10.36 -26.94
CA VAL A 74 -40.28 -11.78 -26.60
C VAL A 74 -38.77 -12.10 -26.58
N GLU A 75 -38.37 -13.08 -25.77
CA GLU A 75 -36.99 -13.61 -25.66
C GLU A 75 -36.43 -14.26 -26.94
N GLU A 76 -37.20 -14.34 -28.03
CA GLU A 76 -36.77 -14.93 -29.30
C GLU A 76 -35.69 -14.10 -30.01
N THR A 77 -34.83 -14.77 -30.78
CA THR A 77 -33.77 -14.09 -31.55
C THR A 77 -34.40 -13.44 -32.79
N GLY A 78 -34.11 -12.17 -33.05
CA GLY A 78 -34.63 -11.47 -34.23
C GLY A 78 -34.07 -12.00 -35.55
N ALA A 79 -34.83 -11.85 -36.63
CA ALA A 79 -34.48 -12.41 -37.93
C ALA A 79 -33.14 -11.88 -38.47
N CYS A 80 -32.82 -10.60 -38.24
CA CYS A 80 -31.53 -10.02 -38.62
C CYS A 80 -30.38 -10.62 -37.80
N MET A 81 -30.58 -10.80 -36.48
CA MET A 81 -29.60 -11.46 -35.62
C MET A 81 -29.41 -12.93 -36.00
N GLU A 82 -30.48 -13.66 -36.28
CA GLU A 82 -30.41 -15.04 -36.76
C GLU A 82 -29.62 -15.13 -38.07
N TYR A 83 -29.89 -14.25 -39.02
CA TYR A 83 -29.14 -14.19 -40.28
C TYR A 83 -27.64 -13.94 -40.03
N LEU A 84 -27.30 -12.99 -39.16
CA LEU A 84 -25.92 -12.71 -38.78
C LEU A 84 -25.20 -13.94 -38.21
N LEU A 85 -25.89 -14.69 -37.35
CA LEU A 85 -25.35 -15.89 -36.71
C LEU A 85 -25.25 -17.08 -37.69
N GLN A 86 -26.28 -17.35 -38.49
CA GLN A 86 -26.34 -18.47 -39.43
C GLN A 86 -25.31 -18.31 -40.55
N HIS A 87 -25.17 -17.10 -41.10
CA HIS A 87 -24.23 -16.80 -42.18
C HIS A 87 -22.82 -16.49 -41.68
N LYS A 88 -22.55 -16.61 -40.37
CA LYS A 88 -21.23 -16.40 -39.75
C LYS A 88 -20.59 -15.06 -40.14
N ILE A 89 -21.40 -14.00 -40.24
CA ILE A 89 -20.96 -12.68 -40.70
C ILE A 89 -19.79 -12.15 -39.84
N LEU A 90 -19.85 -12.35 -38.53
CA LEU A 90 -18.79 -11.95 -37.60
C LEU A 90 -17.46 -12.66 -37.87
N GLU A 91 -17.49 -13.92 -38.27
CA GLU A 91 -16.30 -14.70 -38.64
C GLU A 91 -15.68 -14.18 -39.94
N THR A 92 -16.52 -13.88 -40.94
CA THR A 92 -16.07 -13.24 -42.18
C THR A 92 -15.44 -11.88 -41.90
N LEU A 93 -16.06 -11.05 -41.05
CA LEU A 93 -15.52 -9.76 -40.66
C LEU A 93 -14.16 -9.87 -39.96
N CYS A 94 -13.95 -10.89 -39.11
CA CYS A 94 -12.62 -11.15 -38.52
C CYS A 94 -11.57 -11.44 -39.59
N THR A 95 -11.94 -12.21 -40.62
CA THR A 95 -11.05 -12.54 -41.75
C THR A 95 -10.69 -11.29 -42.56
N LEU A 96 -11.68 -10.44 -42.85
CA LEU A 96 -11.47 -9.17 -43.53
C LEU A 96 -10.61 -8.20 -42.70
N GLY A 97 -10.85 -8.14 -41.39
CA GLY A 97 -10.04 -7.35 -40.45
C GLY A 97 -8.58 -7.80 -40.42
N LYS A 98 -8.34 -9.12 -40.38
CA LYS A 98 -6.99 -9.71 -40.42
C LYS A 98 -6.26 -9.41 -41.73
N ALA A 99 -6.98 -9.40 -42.86
CA ALA A 99 -6.41 -9.06 -44.15
C ALA A 99 -5.97 -7.59 -44.24
N GLN A 100 -6.48 -6.71 -43.36
CA GLN A 100 -6.25 -5.25 -43.37
C GLN A 100 -6.52 -4.58 -44.73
N TYR A 101 -7.34 -5.23 -45.56
CA TYR A 101 -7.76 -4.75 -46.86
C TYR A 101 -9.25 -4.44 -46.82
N PRO A 102 -9.71 -3.25 -47.29
CA PRO A 102 -8.90 -2.06 -47.61
C PRO A 102 -8.17 -1.50 -46.38
N PRO A 103 -7.10 -0.68 -46.55
CA PRO A 103 -6.31 -0.16 -45.42
C PRO A 103 -7.18 0.46 -44.31
N GLY A 104 -7.00 -0.02 -43.09
CA GLY A 104 -7.77 0.37 -41.91
C GLY A 104 -9.03 -0.47 -41.64
N MET A 105 -9.29 -1.54 -42.39
CA MET A 105 -10.44 -2.43 -42.17
C MET A 105 -10.48 -3.02 -40.75
N SER A 106 -9.32 -3.37 -40.18
CA SER A 106 -9.21 -3.82 -38.78
C SER A 106 -9.83 -2.84 -37.78
N GLN A 107 -9.61 -1.52 -37.95
CA GLN A 107 -10.23 -0.48 -37.11
C GLN A 107 -11.75 -0.54 -37.19
N GLN A 108 -12.32 -0.69 -38.40
CA GLN A 108 -13.77 -0.74 -38.59
C GLN A 108 -14.38 -2.00 -37.99
N VAL A 109 -13.69 -3.14 -38.11
CA VAL A 109 -14.13 -4.40 -37.50
C VAL A 109 -14.11 -4.29 -35.98
N LEU A 110 -13.02 -3.81 -35.36
CA LEU A 110 -12.93 -3.60 -33.92
C LEU A 110 -14.03 -2.64 -33.41
N LEU A 111 -14.28 -1.54 -34.12
CA LEU A 111 -15.34 -0.60 -33.79
C LEU A 111 -16.74 -1.22 -33.90
N PHE A 112 -16.99 -2.02 -34.95
CA PHE A 112 -18.26 -2.72 -35.12
C PHE A 112 -18.48 -3.71 -33.98
N PHE A 113 -17.50 -4.56 -33.67
CA PHE A 113 -17.59 -5.50 -32.55
C PHE A 113 -17.75 -4.79 -31.21
N SER A 114 -17.00 -3.71 -30.97
CA SER A 114 -17.14 -2.89 -29.75
C SER A 114 -18.57 -2.38 -29.59
N LYS A 115 -19.19 -1.92 -30.68
CA LYS A 115 -20.56 -1.40 -30.65
C LYS A 115 -21.61 -2.50 -30.50
N VAL A 116 -21.47 -3.62 -31.21
CA VAL A 116 -22.31 -4.82 -31.02
C VAL A 116 -22.28 -5.25 -29.55
N LEU A 117 -21.07 -5.38 -28.98
CA LEU A 117 -20.85 -5.74 -27.57
C LEU A 117 -21.19 -4.64 -26.58
N THR A 118 -21.59 -3.43 -26.97
CA THR A 118 -22.03 -2.39 -26.02
C THR A 118 -23.50 -2.07 -26.15
N GLN A 119 -24.07 -2.18 -27.36
CA GLN A 119 -25.44 -1.74 -27.64
C GLN A 119 -26.48 -2.87 -27.60
N ILE A 120 -26.11 -4.11 -27.92
CA ILE A 120 -27.05 -5.25 -27.92
C ILE A 120 -27.27 -5.74 -26.49
N GLN A 121 -28.46 -5.62 -25.92
CA GLN A 121 -28.69 -5.92 -24.51
C GLN A 121 -28.70 -7.42 -24.20
N LYS A 122 -29.17 -8.25 -25.13
CA LYS A 122 -29.22 -9.71 -24.99
C LYS A 122 -27.81 -10.31 -24.76
N PRO A 123 -27.70 -11.40 -23.97
CA PRO A 123 -26.42 -12.01 -23.60
C PRO A 123 -25.81 -12.83 -24.75
N VAL A 124 -25.19 -12.15 -25.71
CA VAL A 124 -24.70 -12.76 -26.97
C VAL A 124 -23.40 -13.57 -26.85
N LEU A 125 -22.60 -13.37 -25.80
CA LEU A 125 -21.27 -14.02 -25.70
C LEU A 125 -21.32 -15.51 -25.34
N HIS A 126 -22.48 -16.06 -24.99
CA HIS A 126 -22.69 -17.50 -24.85
C HIS A 126 -22.71 -18.22 -26.20
N ILE A 127 -22.96 -17.47 -27.27
CA ILE A 127 -23.19 -18.00 -28.61
C ILE A 127 -21.83 -18.23 -29.29
N ILE A 128 -21.60 -19.47 -29.75
CA ILE A 128 -20.36 -19.88 -30.42
C ILE A 128 -19.98 -19.04 -31.63
N ASN A 129 -20.97 -18.59 -32.39
CA ASN A 129 -20.78 -17.73 -33.55
C ASN A 129 -20.46 -16.26 -33.18
N VAL A 130 -20.41 -15.93 -31.89
CA VAL A 130 -20.02 -14.62 -31.37
C VAL A 130 -18.71 -14.71 -30.59
N TYR A 131 -18.59 -15.61 -29.60
CA TYR A 131 -17.38 -15.66 -28.77
C TYR A 131 -16.15 -16.15 -29.54
N ARG A 132 -16.27 -17.05 -30.53
CA ARG A 132 -15.13 -17.48 -31.36
C ARG A 132 -14.56 -16.33 -32.22
N PRO A 133 -15.39 -15.55 -32.92
CA PRO A 133 -14.93 -14.31 -33.56
C PRO A 133 -14.28 -13.33 -32.56
N VAL A 134 -14.85 -13.17 -31.36
CA VAL A 134 -14.27 -12.30 -30.31
C VAL A 134 -12.87 -12.79 -29.89
N GLN A 135 -12.71 -14.10 -29.62
CA GLN A 135 -11.41 -14.71 -29.33
C GLN A 135 -10.39 -14.45 -30.45
N LYS A 136 -10.80 -14.62 -31.71
CA LYS A 136 -9.95 -14.35 -32.88
C LYS A 136 -9.50 -12.90 -32.93
N LEU A 137 -10.39 -11.95 -32.67
CA LEU A 137 -10.03 -10.53 -32.62
C LEU A 137 -9.08 -10.20 -31.46
N ILE A 138 -9.29 -10.80 -30.28
CA ILE A 138 -8.38 -10.61 -29.13
C ILE A 138 -6.96 -11.01 -29.52
N ARG A 139 -6.78 -12.15 -30.22
CA ARG A 139 -5.46 -12.61 -30.68
C ARG A 139 -4.82 -11.73 -31.77
N LEU A 140 -5.59 -10.85 -32.41
CA LEU A 140 -5.09 -9.88 -33.39
C LEU A 140 -4.71 -8.53 -32.75
N CYS A 141 -5.01 -8.34 -31.47
CA CYS A 141 -4.67 -7.12 -30.72
C CYS A 141 -3.25 -7.21 -30.11
N GLY A 142 -2.68 -6.07 -29.73
CA GLY A 142 -1.38 -5.99 -29.04
C GLY A 142 -0.18 -6.27 -29.94
N LEU A 143 -0.32 -6.11 -31.26
CA LEU A 143 0.77 -6.25 -32.21
C LEU A 143 1.68 -5.00 -32.19
N PRO A 144 3.02 -5.18 -32.25
CA PRO A 144 3.94 -4.06 -32.25
C PRO A 144 3.72 -3.15 -33.47
N ASN A 145 3.74 -1.84 -33.26
CA ASN A 145 3.50 -0.79 -34.27
C ASN A 145 2.08 -0.77 -34.86
N SER A 146 1.10 -1.39 -34.19
CA SER A 146 -0.30 -1.29 -34.57
C SER A 146 -0.80 0.15 -34.50
N GLN A 147 -1.47 0.63 -35.56
CA GLN A 147 -2.18 1.91 -35.54
C GLN A 147 -3.61 1.78 -34.99
N THR A 148 -3.95 0.64 -34.38
CA THR A 148 -5.31 0.33 -33.90
C THR A 148 -5.42 0.23 -32.38
N GLU A 149 -4.37 0.59 -31.63
CA GLU A 149 -4.33 0.50 -30.16
C GLU A 149 -5.55 1.14 -29.47
N LYS A 150 -6.05 2.27 -29.99
CA LYS A 150 -7.25 2.94 -29.47
C LYS A 150 -8.50 2.10 -29.63
N GLU A 151 -8.74 1.58 -30.83
CA GLU A 151 -9.87 0.71 -31.14
C GLU A 151 -9.75 -0.65 -30.41
N GLU A 152 -8.54 -1.19 -30.27
CA GLU A 152 -8.23 -2.39 -29.50
C GLU A 152 -8.61 -2.21 -28.03
N ALA A 153 -8.13 -1.14 -27.38
CA ALA A 153 -8.47 -0.85 -25.99
C ALA A 153 -9.98 -0.63 -25.78
N GLN A 154 -10.66 0.01 -26.74
CA GLN A 154 -12.12 0.16 -26.70
C GLN A 154 -12.84 -1.18 -26.82
N PHE A 155 -12.38 -2.05 -27.72
CA PHE A 155 -12.93 -3.39 -27.93
C PHE A 155 -12.74 -4.27 -26.70
N LEU A 156 -11.53 -4.32 -26.14
CA LEU A 156 -11.23 -5.12 -24.96
C LEU A 156 -12.01 -4.62 -23.75
N PHE A 157 -12.19 -3.31 -23.60
CA PHE A 157 -13.05 -2.75 -22.57
C PHE A 157 -14.51 -3.20 -22.73
N ALA A 158 -15.03 -3.24 -23.97
CA ALA A 158 -16.38 -3.74 -24.23
C ALA A 158 -16.53 -5.22 -23.86
N VAL A 159 -15.53 -6.05 -24.17
CA VAL A 159 -15.48 -7.46 -23.74
C VAL A 159 -15.47 -7.56 -22.22
N CYS A 160 -14.56 -6.87 -21.52
CA CYS A 160 -14.46 -6.90 -20.06
C CYS A 160 -15.76 -6.38 -19.39
N SER A 161 -16.40 -5.38 -19.98
CA SER A 161 -17.70 -4.87 -19.51
C SER A 161 -18.81 -5.91 -19.63
N ARG A 162 -18.76 -6.77 -20.65
CA ARG A 162 -19.71 -7.88 -20.79
C ARG A 162 -19.42 -9.01 -19.83
N VAL A 163 -18.15 -9.37 -19.64
CA VAL A 163 -17.74 -10.34 -18.63
C VAL A 163 -18.15 -9.88 -17.24
N LYS A 164 -18.03 -8.59 -16.90
CA LYS A 164 -18.51 -8.07 -15.61
C LYS A 164 -20.02 -8.20 -15.42
N LYS A 165 -20.81 -8.13 -16.51
CA LYS A 165 -22.27 -8.33 -16.46
C LYS A 165 -22.65 -9.81 -16.40
N ASP A 166 -21.86 -10.66 -17.04
CA ASP A 166 -22.05 -12.11 -17.09
C ASP A 166 -20.70 -12.85 -16.93
N PRO A 167 -20.31 -13.15 -15.68
CA PRO A 167 -18.97 -13.63 -15.36
C PRO A 167 -18.65 -15.04 -15.86
N TYR A 168 -19.66 -15.88 -16.08
CA TYR A 168 -19.50 -17.23 -16.64
C TYR A 168 -18.91 -17.22 -18.05
N VAL A 169 -19.13 -16.12 -18.79
CA VAL A 169 -18.61 -15.93 -20.14
C VAL A 169 -17.08 -15.90 -20.18
N LEU A 170 -16.42 -15.55 -19.07
CA LEU A 170 -14.96 -15.49 -19.00
C LEU A 170 -14.32 -16.82 -19.39
N ASN A 171 -14.94 -17.95 -19.03
CA ASN A 171 -14.45 -19.29 -19.40
C ASN A 171 -14.31 -19.47 -20.91
N TYR A 172 -15.29 -18.94 -21.68
CA TYR A 172 -15.22 -18.97 -23.13
C TYR A 172 -14.10 -18.04 -23.61
N ILE A 173 -13.99 -16.83 -23.06
CA ILE A 173 -12.96 -15.86 -23.51
C ILE A 173 -11.52 -16.33 -23.22
N LEU A 174 -11.28 -16.97 -22.07
CA LEU A 174 -9.96 -17.45 -21.65
C LEU A 174 -9.52 -18.75 -22.34
N GLU A 175 -10.41 -19.41 -23.09
CA GLU A 175 -10.10 -20.69 -23.76
C GLU A 175 -9.60 -21.78 -22.80
N THR A 176 -10.15 -21.80 -21.57
CA THR A 176 -9.81 -22.83 -20.57
C THR A 176 -9.92 -24.22 -21.19
N THR A 177 -8.79 -24.90 -21.31
CA THR A 177 -8.72 -26.26 -21.84
C THR A 177 -9.52 -27.16 -20.91
N LYS A 178 -10.75 -27.51 -21.29
CA LYS A 178 -11.44 -28.65 -20.70
C LYS A 178 -10.74 -29.93 -21.17
N GLU A 179 -9.60 -30.27 -20.56
CA GLU A 179 -9.13 -31.64 -20.55
C GLU A 179 -10.12 -32.47 -19.72
N GLY A 180 -11.00 -33.22 -20.39
CA GLY A 180 -11.95 -34.07 -19.68
C GLY A 180 -13.25 -34.44 -20.40
N GLN A 181 -13.24 -34.68 -21.72
CA GLN A 181 -14.28 -35.52 -22.33
C GLN A 181 -13.63 -36.57 -23.24
N PRO A 182 -13.88 -37.87 -23.00
CA PRO A 182 -13.25 -38.94 -23.76
C PRO A 182 -13.80 -38.95 -25.20
N GLN A 183 -12.94 -38.66 -26.16
CA GLN A 183 -13.23 -38.93 -27.56
C GLN A 183 -13.39 -40.45 -27.72
N ARG A 184 -14.60 -40.89 -28.09
CA ARG A 184 -14.78 -42.19 -28.75
C ARG A 184 -14.10 -42.10 -30.11
N SER A 185 -12.92 -42.69 -30.18
CA SER A 185 -12.20 -42.97 -31.41
C SER A 185 -13.03 -43.86 -32.32
N SER A 186 -13.23 -43.42 -33.57
CA SER A 186 -13.51 -44.33 -34.68
C SER A 186 -12.28 -44.31 -35.60
N SER A 187 -11.47 -45.34 -35.41
CA SER A 187 -10.36 -45.76 -36.25
C SER A 187 -10.80 -46.05 -37.68
N VAL A 188 -10.03 -45.58 -38.67
CA VAL A 188 -9.72 -46.38 -39.86
C VAL A 188 -8.26 -46.11 -40.21
N SER A 189 -7.49 -47.19 -40.20
CA SER A 189 -6.09 -47.31 -40.60
C SER A 189 -6.01 -47.65 -42.08
N GLU A 190 -4.96 -47.17 -42.77
CA GLU A 190 -4.34 -47.70 -44.01
C GLU A 190 -3.36 -46.59 -44.49
N ASP A 191 -2.15 -46.81 -44.96
CA ASP A 191 -1.33 -48.00 -45.11
C ASP A 191 0.15 -47.56 -45.28
N SER A 192 1.02 -48.54 -45.11
CA SER A 192 2.48 -48.62 -45.00
C SER A 192 3.29 -48.16 -46.24
N ILE A 193 4.55 -47.72 -46.05
CA ILE A 193 5.83 -48.32 -46.58
C ILE A 193 6.98 -47.29 -46.66
N GLU A 194 8.13 -47.72 -46.12
CA GLU A 194 9.46 -47.11 -46.06
C GLU A 194 10.29 -47.30 -47.34
N GLU A 195 11.29 -46.45 -47.60
CA GLU A 195 12.62 -46.76 -48.22
C GLU A 195 13.51 -45.48 -48.15
N GLY A 196 14.57 -45.40 -47.33
CA GLY A 196 16.00 -45.70 -47.64
C GLY A 196 16.62 -44.71 -48.66
N SER A 197 17.77 -44.01 -48.53
CA SER A 197 18.99 -44.15 -47.72
C SER A 197 19.98 -43.00 -48.07
N SER A 198 20.74 -42.50 -47.07
CA SER A 198 22.13 -41.97 -47.10
C SER A 198 22.51 -40.59 -47.71
N GLY A 199 23.13 -39.74 -46.86
CA GLY A 199 24.36 -39.00 -47.23
C GLY A 199 24.55 -37.55 -46.73
N ALA A 200 25.37 -37.38 -45.67
CA ALA A 200 26.34 -36.28 -45.43
C ALA A 200 25.93 -34.93 -44.78
N SER A 201 26.33 -34.81 -43.49
CA SER A 201 27.07 -33.71 -42.81
C SER A 201 26.53 -32.26 -42.63
N SER A 202 26.32 -31.94 -41.34
CA SER A 202 26.54 -30.64 -40.63
C SER A 202 25.40 -29.61 -40.56
N PRO A 203 25.41 -28.71 -39.55
CA PRO A 203 25.30 -28.91 -38.11
C PRO A 203 23.91 -28.45 -37.58
N GLU A 204 23.55 -28.90 -36.38
CA GLU A 204 22.32 -28.50 -35.66
C GLU A 204 22.20 -26.97 -35.55
N SER A 205 21.17 -26.42 -36.21
CA SER A 205 20.53 -25.19 -35.75
C SER A 205 19.41 -25.59 -34.77
N PRO A 206 19.27 -24.91 -33.63
CA PRO A 206 18.20 -25.21 -32.68
C PRO A 206 16.87 -24.85 -33.34
N ASN A 207 15.99 -25.85 -33.48
CA ASN A 207 14.59 -25.62 -33.77
C ASN A 207 14.05 -24.55 -32.78
N PRO A 208 13.38 -23.47 -33.24
CA PRO A 208 12.68 -22.60 -32.32
C PRO A 208 11.60 -23.43 -31.62
N PRO A 209 11.39 -23.25 -30.31
CA PRO A 209 10.39 -24.02 -29.59
C PRO A 209 9.00 -23.67 -30.14
N ASN A 210 8.40 -24.63 -30.84
CA ASN A 210 6.99 -24.60 -31.21
C ASN A 210 6.14 -24.76 -29.94
N SER A 211 5.75 -23.63 -29.35
CA SER A 211 4.50 -23.44 -28.62
C SER A 211 4.29 -21.94 -28.37
N SER A 212 4.13 -21.16 -29.44
CA SER A 212 3.63 -19.79 -29.30
C SER A 212 2.15 -19.84 -28.90
N SER A 213 1.91 -20.01 -27.60
CA SER A 213 0.61 -19.73 -26.99
C SER A 213 0.20 -18.34 -27.45
N GLN A 214 -0.85 -18.26 -28.27
CA GLN A 214 -1.36 -17.00 -28.79
C GLN A 214 -1.73 -16.09 -27.60
N PRO A 215 -1.55 -14.76 -27.72
CA PRO A 215 -1.72 -13.88 -26.59
C PRO A 215 -3.19 -13.88 -26.13
N GLY A 216 -3.42 -14.24 -24.88
CA GLY A 216 -4.73 -14.16 -24.23
C GLY A 216 -5.08 -12.70 -23.87
N ILE A 217 -6.35 -12.46 -23.52
CA ILE A 217 -6.87 -11.11 -23.21
C ILE A 217 -6.01 -10.37 -22.16
N ILE A 218 -5.55 -11.09 -21.13
CA ILE A 218 -4.72 -10.52 -20.06
C ILE A 218 -3.35 -10.05 -20.58
N GLN A 219 -2.71 -10.83 -21.46
CA GLN A 219 -1.42 -10.48 -22.03
C GLN A 219 -1.53 -9.26 -22.96
N VAL A 220 -2.61 -9.18 -23.74
CA VAL A 220 -2.89 -8.01 -24.59
C VAL A 220 -3.15 -6.76 -23.76
N LEU A 221 -3.97 -6.86 -22.71
CA LEU A 221 -4.24 -5.74 -21.80
C LEU A 221 -2.96 -5.27 -21.09
N ALA A 222 -2.13 -6.19 -20.62
CA ALA A 222 -0.84 -5.88 -20.01
C ALA A 222 0.12 -5.20 -21.01
N HIS A 223 0.10 -5.63 -22.28
CA HIS A 223 0.90 -5.02 -23.34
C HIS A 223 0.46 -3.57 -23.63
N LEU A 224 -0.84 -3.34 -23.85
CA LEU A 224 -1.40 -2.00 -24.07
C LEU A 224 -1.21 -1.08 -22.85
N GLY A 225 -1.16 -1.66 -21.65
CA GLY A 225 -0.91 -0.95 -20.39
C GLY A 225 0.54 -0.49 -20.18
N LYS A 226 1.52 -0.91 -21.01
CA LYS A 226 2.94 -0.61 -20.77
C LYS A 226 3.26 0.89 -20.78
N ASN A 227 2.60 1.67 -21.63
CA ASN A 227 2.81 3.11 -21.74
C ASN A 227 1.79 3.91 -20.91
N GLN A 228 2.07 4.06 -19.62
CA GLN A 228 1.18 4.63 -18.60
C GLN A 228 0.61 6.03 -18.92
N MET A 229 1.25 6.79 -19.82
CA MET A 229 0.84 8.16 -20.16
C MET A 229 -0.17 8.25 -21.31
N SER A 230 -0.58 7.11 -21.87
CA SER A 230 -1.53 7.07 -22.99
C SER A 230 -2.97 6.82 -22.51
N ARG A 231 -3.95 7.46 -23.17
CA ARG A 231 -5.38 7.14 -22.97
C ARG A 231 -5.69 5.66 -23.24
N VAL A 232 -4.90 5.02 -24.11
CA VAL A 232 -4.96 3.58 -24.41
C VAL A 232 -4.60 2.77 -23.18
N ALA A 233 -3.46 3.05 -22.55
CA ALA A 233 -3.02 2.33 -21.35
C ALA A 233 -3.99 2.52 -20.19
N LEU A 234 -4.49 3.73 -19.96
CA LEU A 234 -5.50 3.97 -18.93
C LEU A 234 -6.74 3.10 -19.17
N ARG A 235 -7.21 3.01 -20.42
CA ARG A 235 -8.35 2.17 -20.77
C ARG A 235 -8.07 0.68 -20.61
N ALA A 236 -6.87 0.22 -20.94
CA ALA A 236 -6.46 -1.17 -20.73
C ALA A 236 -6.38 -1.52 -19.24
N MET A 237 -5.82 -0.63 -18.41
CA MET A 237 -5.79 -0.77 -16.96
C MET A 237 -7.19 -0.76 -16.34
N GLU A 238 -8.07 0.14 -16.77
CA GLU A 238 -9.49 0.11 -16.38
C GLU A 238 -10.17 -1.22 -16.74
N SER A 239 -9.88 -1.77 -17.92
CA SER A 239 -10.43 -3.05 -18.37
C SER A 239 -9.99 -4.21 -17.47
N MET A 240 -8.71 -4.24 -17.08
CA MET A 240 -8.17 -5.24 -16.17
C MET A 240 -8.71 -5.08 -14.75
N LEU A 241 -8.92 -3.84 -14.29
CA LEU A 241 -9.63 -3.58 -13.03
C LEU A 241 -11.07 -4.13 -13.09
N LEU A 242 -11.80 -3.94 -14.19
CA LEU A 242 -13.16 -4.49 -14.33
C LEU A 242 -13.22 -6.01 -14.18
N LEU A 243 -12.23 -6.73 -14.70
CA LEU A 243 -12.14 -8.20 -14.60
C LEU A 243 -11.82 -8.66 -13.17
N THR A 244 -10.95 -7.93 -12.48
CA THR A 244 -10.48 -8.31 -11.13
C THR A 244 -11.50 -7.97 -10.04
N SER A 245 -12.35 -6.96 -10.26
CA SER A 245 -13.44 -6.56 -9.34
C SER A 245 -14.72 -7.39 -9.49
N ILE A 246 -14.68 -8.53 -10.19
CA ILE A 246 -15.83 -9.43 -10.34
C ILE A 246 -16.03 -10.22 -9.03
N PRO A 247 -17.23 -10.24 -8.44
CA PRO A 247 -17.45 -10.85 -7.13
C PRO A 247 -17.46 -12.38 -7.11
N GLU A 248 -17.69 -13.08 -8.23
CA GLU A 248 -17.67 -14.55 -8.25
C GLU A 248 -16.27 -15.12 -7.94
N GLU A 249 -16.24 -16.06 -7.00
CA GLU A 249 -15.02 -16.74 -6.56
C GLU A 249 -14.44 -17.66 -7.65
N GLU A 250 -15.29 -18.30 -8.47
CA GLU A 250 -14.85 -19.14 -9.59
C GLU A 250 -14.06 -18.31 -10.63
N THR A 251 -14.57 -17.14 -11.02
CA THR A 251 -13.89 -16.19 -11.91
C THR A 251 -12.56 -15.73 -11.32
N ALA A 252 -12.53 -15.47 -10.02
CA ALA A 252 -11.30 -15.10 -9.32
C ALA A 252 -10.24 -16.20 -9.35
N ASN A 253 -10.63 -17.46 -9.13
CA ASN A 253 -9.74 -18.62 -9.21
C ASN A 253 -9.22 -18.81 -10.64
N LEU A 254 -10.09 -18.70 -11.64
CA LEU A 254 -9.70 -18.77 -13.05
C LEU A 254 -8.67 -17.69 -13.40
N LEU A 255 -8.89 -16.43 -12.98
CA LEU A 255 -7.92 -15.36 -13.21
C LEU A 255 -6.60 -15.59 -12.46
N ALA A 256 -6.65 -16.14 -11.25
CA ALA A 256 -5.46 -16.38 -10.43
C ALA A 256 -4.60 -17.55 -10.92
N GLU A 257 -5.22 -18.63 -11.43
CA GLU A 257 -4.55 -19.90 -11.70
C GLU A 257 -4.38 -20.17 -13.20
N GLU A 258 -5.39 -19.86 -14.02
CA GLU A 258 -5.38 -20.14 -15.47
C GLU A 258 -4.82 -18.98 -16.31
N THR A 259 -4.41 -17.87 -15.68
CA THR A 259 -3.86 -16.71 -16.40
C THR A 259 -2.55 -16.21 -15.79
N PRO A 260 -1.65 -15.61 -16.60
CA PRO A 260 -0.40 -15.04 -16.10
C PRO A 260 -0.57 -13.68 -15.42
N LEU A 261 -1.80 -13.28 -15.04
CA LEU A 261 -2.11 -11.95 -14.49
C LEU A 261 -1.19 -11.58 -13.33
N CYS A 262 -1.11 -12.45 -12.32
CA CYS A 262 -0.32 -12.18 -11.11
C CYS A 262 1.17 -12.03 -11.42
N ALA A 263 1.70 -12.84 -12.35
CA ALA A 263 3.10 -12.79 -12.73
C ALA A 263 3.43 -11.54 -13.56
N LEU A 264 2.57 -11.17 -14.52
CA LEU A 264 2.78 -10.00 -15.37
C LEU A 264 2.77 -8.69 -14.57
N LEU A 265 1.87 -8.56 -13.60
CA LEU A 265 1.78 -7.38 -12.73
C LEU A 265 3.04 -7.20 -11.87
N ALA A 266 3.48 -8.30 -11.23
CA ALA A 266 4.66 -8.31 -10.37
C ALA A 266 5.95 -8.11 -11.18
N GLN A 267 6.07 -8.74 -12.34
CA GLN A 267 7.20 -8.54 -13.26
C GLN A 267 7.28 -7.08 -13.70
N ARG A 268 6.16 -6.47 -14.08
CA ARG A 268 6.15 -5.06 -14.50
C ARG A 268 6.57 -4.12 -13.37
N LEU A 269 6.19 -4.42 -12.14
CA LEU A 269 6.64 -3.66 -10.96
C LEU A 269 8.16 -3.75 -10.80
N CYS A 270 8.75 -4.95 -10.97
CA CYS A 270 10.20 -5.16 -10.94
C CYS A 270 10.91 -4.41 -12.06
N GLU A 271 10.40 -4.47 -13.29
CA GLU A 271 10.93 -3.74 -14.44
C GLU A 271 10.99 -2.24 -14.15
N LEU A 272 9.88 -1.65 -13.68
CA LEU A 272 9.82 -0.22 -13.39
C LEU A 272 10.76 0.17 -12.25
N TYR A 273 10.81 -0.65 -11.19
CA TYR A 273 11.72 -0.41 -10.06
C TYR A 273 13.19 -0.45 -10.51
N SER A 274 13.57 -1.37 -11.40
CA SER A 274 14.93 -1.48 -11.95
C SER A 274 15.36 -0.29 -12.80
N THR A 275 14.42 0.53 -13.30
CA THR A 275 14.73 1.75 -14.05
C THR A 275 15.07 2.94 -13.16
N ILE A 276 14.84 2.85 -11.84
CA ILE A 276 15.15 3.93 -10.91
C ILE A 276 16.68 3.97 -10.70
N PRO A 277 17.34 5.10 -10.98
CA PRO A 277 18.79 5.19 -10.84
C PRO A 277 19.21 5.21 -9.37
N THR A 278 20.32 4.56 -9.06
CA THR A 278 20.92 4.56 -7.72
C THR A 278 21.57 5.90 -7.34
N THR A 279 21.62 6.87 -8.27
CA THR A 279 22.08 8.25 -8.02
C THR A 279 20.98 9.16 -7.46
N LEU A 280 19.77 8.63 -7.26
CA LEU A 280 18.64 9.37 -6.70
C LEU A 280 18.97 9.86 -5.29
N HIS A 281 18.77 11.15 -5.02
CA HIS A 281 18.99 11.68 -3.70
C HIS A 281 17.80 11.34 -2.78
N PRO A 282 18.02 10.86 -1.55
CA PRO A 282 16.94 10.35 -0.68
C PRO A 282 16.07 11.47 -0.13
N ALA A 283 16.64 12.67 0.02
CA ALA A 283 15.90 13.85 0.44
C ALA A 283 14.73 14.16 -0.51
N ASP A 284 14.89 13.88 -1.81
CA ASP A 284 13.86 14.10 -2.83
C ASP A 284 12.66 13.17 -2.63
N LEU A 285 12.87 12.01 -2.01
CA LEU A 285 11.83 11.02 -1.73
C LEU A 285 11.06 11.32 -0.43
N HIS A 286 11.67 11.99 0.54
CA HIS A 286 11.04 12.19 1.85
C HIS A 286 9.74 12.99 1.79
N SER A 287 9.71 14.05 0.97
CA SER A 287 8.54 14.90 0.72
C SER A 287 7.71 14.45 -0.49
N TYR A 288 8.03 13.30 -1.09
CA TYR A 288 7.36 12.84 -2.30
C TYR A 288 5.86 12.56 -2.04
N PRO A 289 4.95 13.22 -2.78
CA PRO A 289 3.51 13.10 -2.56
C PRO A 289 2.99 11.75 -3.03
N LEU A 290 1.84 11.35 -2.49
CA LEU A 290 1.13 10.16 -2.93
C LEU A 290 0.65 10.33 -4.37
N LYS A 291 1.11 9.47 -5.27
CA LYS A 291 0.65 9.44 -6.68
C LYS A 291 -0.61 8.59 -6.83
N GLN A 292 -1.43 8.96 -7.80
CA GLN A 292 -2.63 8.22 -8.17
C GLN A 292 -2.54 7.82 -9.64
N TRP A 293 -2.73 6.54 -9.94
CA TRP A 293 -2.57 6.00 -11.29
C TRP A 293 -3.56 6.58 -12.32
N ARG A 294 -4.72 7.10 -11.89
CA ARG A 294 -5.74 7.69 -12.77
C ARG A 294 -5.46 9.14 -13.17
N TYR A 295 -4.60 9.83 -12.43
CA TYR A 295 -4.33 11.27 -12.60
C TYR A 295 -3.02 11.57 -13.32
N THR A 296 -2.38 10.56 -13.91
CA THR A 296 -1.29 10.74 -14.88
C THR A 296 -1.84 11.25 -16.22
N SER A 297 -2.52 12.41 -16.21
CA SER A 297 -2.94 13.10 -17.41
C SER A 297 -1.77 13.96 -17.94
N PRO A 298 -1.54 14.01 -19.26
CA PRO A 298 -0.56 14.91 -19.86
C PRO A 298 -0.82 16.41 -19.58
N ASP A 299 -1.98 16.79 -19.05
CA ASP A 299 -2.27 18.18 -18.69
C ASP A 299 -1.52 18.66 -17.42
N CYS A 300 -0.91 17.75 -16.63
CA CYS A 300 -0.02 18.12 -15.51
C CYS A 300 1.44 18.35 -15.92
N LEU A 301 1.76 18.34 -17.22
CA LEU A 301 3.13 18.50 -17.75
C LEU A 301 3.69 19.93 -17.68
N GLU A 302 2.93 20.91 -17.16
CA GLU A 302 3.45 22.27 -16.97
C GLU A 302 4.36 22.41 -15.74
N GLU A 303 4.40 21.40 -14.85
CA GLU A 303 5.33 21.40 -13.72
C GLU A 303 6.68 20.80 -14.14
N SER A 304 7.72 21.62 -14.06
CA SER A 304 9.11 21.17 -14.26
C SER A 304 9.43 20.06 -13.26
N PRO A 305 10.17 19.00 -13.65
CA PRO A 305 10.55 17.96 -12.72
C PRO A 305 11.30 18.58 -11.54
N SER A 306 10.84 18.30 -10.33
CA SER A 306 11.41 18.79 -9.09
C SER A 306 12.81 18.23 -8.84
N PHE A 307 13.14 17.06 -9.39
CA PHE A 307 14.44 16.42 -9.22
C PHE A 307 14.80 15.47 -10.38
N PRO A 308 16.10 15.19 -10.60
CA PRO A 308 16.54 14.24 -11.62
C PRO A 308 16.05 12.83 -11.30
N ALA A 309 15.42 12.16 -12.29
CA ALA A 309 14.77 10.84 -12.20
C ALA A 309 13.33 10.80 -11.64
N GLN A 310 12.68 11.94 -11.41
CA GLN A 310 11.26 11.99 -11.02
C GLN A 310 10.35 11.18 -11.97
N GLU A 311 10.61 11.18 -13.27
CA GLU A 311 9.80 10.42 -14.24
C GLU A 311 9.81 8.90 -13.97
N HIS A 312 10.96 8.34 -13.59
CA HIS A 312 11.09 6.90 -13.27
C HIS A 312 10.37 6.56 -11.97
N VAL A 313 10.52 7.44 -10.97
CA VAL A 313 9.86 7.34 -9.67
C VAL A 313 8.33 7.44 -9.83
N ASP A 314 7.86 8.39 -10.63
CA ASP A 314 6.44 8.59 -10.95
C ASP A 314 5.84 7.36 -11.63
N LYS A 315 6.55 6.78 -12.61
CA LYS A 315 6.10 5.56 -13.30
C LYS A 315 6.02 4.36 -12.35
N PHE A 316 6.99 4.20 -11.46
CA PHE A 316 6.99 3.13 -10.47
C PHE A 316 5.84 3.30 -9.46
N PHE A 317 5.71 4.47 -8.81
CA PHE A 317 4.67 4.67 -7.80
C PHE A 317 3.26 4.70 -8.39
N SER A 318 3.08 5.18 -9.63
CA SER A 318 1.79 5.06 -10.32
C SER A 318 1.41 3.60 -10.58
N TRP A 319 2.38 2.75 -10.92
CA TRP A 319 2.13 1.31 -11.08
C TRP A 319 1.88 0.59 -9.75
N LEU A 320 2.61 0.97 -8.70
CA LEU A 320 2.39 0.44 -7.35
C LEU A 320 0.99 0.80 -6.84
N ASP A 321 0.55 2.05 -7.01
CA ASP A 321 -0.80 2.50 -6.68
C ASP A 321 -1.87 1.75 -7.50
N TYR A 322 -1.62 1.51 -8.79
CA TYR A 322 -2.49 0.68 -9.62
C TYR A 322 -2.60 -0.76 -9.09
N CYS A 323 -1.47 -1.39 -8.75
CA CYS A 323 -1.46 -2.75 -8.17
C CYS A 323 -2.19 -2.79 -6.82
N ASP A 324 -1.96 -1.80 -5.95
CA ASP A 324 -2.62 -1.69 -4.65
C ASP A 324 -4.14 -1.52 -4.82
N GLN A 325 -4.58 -0.66 -5.74
CA GLN A 325 -5.99 -0.48 -6.05
C GLN A 325 -6.63 -1.73 -6.65
N LEU A 326 -5.92 -2.45 -7.51
CA LEU A 326 -6.39 -3.72 -8.10
C LEU A 326 -6.56 -4.79 -7.02
N ILE A 327 -5.59 -4.93 -6.11
CA ILE A 327 -5.66 -5.86 -4.98
C ILE A 327 -6.79 -5.48 -4.01
N LYS A 328 -7.02 -4.18 -3.80
CA LYS A 328 -8.09 -3.68 -2.92
C LYS A 328 -9.49 -4.00 -3.44
N GLU A 329 -9.71 -3.89 -4.75
CA GLU A 329 -11.03 -4.13 -5.37
C GLU A 329 -11.23 -5.61 -5.76
N ALA A 330 -10.18 -6.43 -5.74
CA ALA A 330 -10.27 -7.84 -6.05
C ALA A 330 -10.96 -8.65 -4.95
N THR A 331 -11.55 -9.79 -5.32
CA THR A 331 -12.03 -10.76 -4.34
C THR A 331 -10.88 -11.28 -3.48
N LYS A 332 -11.19 -11.71 -2.25
CA LYS A 332 -10.18 -12.10 -1.26
C LYS A 332 -9.17 -13.13 -1.79
N VAL A 333 -9.63 -14.13 -2.55
CA VAL A 333 -8.76 -15.19 -3.09
C VAL A 333 -7.76 -14.63 -4.12
N LEU A 334 -8.25 -13.85 -5.09
CA LEU A 334 -7.40 -13.22 -6.10
C LEU A 334 -6.48 -12.16 -5.48
N ALA A 335 -6.98 -11.34 -4.56
CA ALA A 335 -6.21 -10.34 -3.83
C ALA A 335 -5.00 -10.95 -3.12
N VAL A 336 -5.19 -12.08 -2.41
CA VAL A 336 -4.10 -12.80 -1.73
C VAL A 336 -3.10 -13.37 -2.73
N LYS A 337 -3.56 -13.96 -3.85
CA LYS A 337 -2.66 -14.52 -4.88
C LYS A 337 -1.83 -13.42 -5.56
N LEU A 338 -2.45 -12.27 -5.88
CA LEU A 338 -1.78 -11.10 -6.42
C LEU A 338 -0.73 -10.55 -5.45
N ALA A 339 -1.10 -10.35 -4.18
CA ALA A 339 -0.19 -9.86 -3.15
C ALA A 339 1.01 -10.80 -2.96
N LYS A 340 0.78 -12.12 -2.93
CA LYS A 340 1.84 -13.13 -2.85
C LYS A 340 2.78 -13.12 -4.06
N SER A 341 2.26 -12.91 -5.26
CA SER A 341 3.10 -12.79 -6.46
C SER A 341 4.02 -11.57 -6.38
N ILE A 342 3.50 -10.42 -5.94
CA ILE A 342 4.29 -9.21 -5.71
C ILE A 342 5.33 -9.45 -4.60
N HIS A 343 4.94 -10.11 -3.51
CA HIS A 343 5.86 -10.48 -2.43
C HIS A 343 7.03 -11.33 -2.94
N GLN A 344 6.75 -12.38 -3.68
CA GLN A 344 7.78 -13.31 -4.16
C GLN A 344 8.72 -12.66 -5.18
N GLN A 345 8.19 -11.97 -6.18
CA GLN A 345 9.02 -11.43 -7.28
C GLN A 345 9.69 -10.11 -6.90
N TRP A 346 8.93 -9.16 -6.33
CA TRP A 346 9.45 -7.83 -6.04
C TRP A 346 10.08 -7.75 -4.65
N LEU A 347 9.35 -8.11 -3.58
CA LEU A 347 9.88 -7.93 -2.22
C LEU A 347 11.07 -8.87 -1.95
N ILE A 348 10.88 -10.19 -2.09
CA ILE A 348 11.94 -11.18 -1.88
C ILE A 348 12.91 -11.21 -3.06
N GLY A 349 12.40 -11.37 -4.29
CA GLY A 349 13.23 -11.63 -5.47
C GLY A 349 14.10 -10.45 -5.90
N PHE A 350 13.69 -9.22 -5.61
CA PHE A 350 14.39 -8.02 -6.06
C PHE A 350 14.84 -7.12 -4.90
N LEU A 351 13.92 -6.72 -4.02
CA LEU A 351 14.16 -5.66 -3.03
C LEU A 351 15.04 -6.12 -1.87
N GLN A 352 14.83 -7.32 -1.33
CA GLN A 352 15.62 -7.82 -0.20
C GLN A 352 17.14 -7.88 -0.47
N PRO A 353 17.62 -8.41 -1.61
CA PRO A 353 19.04 -8.32 -1.95
C PRO A 353 19.58 -6.88 -1.97
N GLN A 354 18.77 -5.92 -2.41
CA GLN A 354 19.14 -4.51 -2.46
C GLN A 354 19.17 -3.84 -1.08
N LEU A 355 18.38 -4.31 -0.12
CA LEU A 355 18.40 -3.82 1.26
C LEU A 355 19.54 -4.41 2.09
N LEU A 356 19.99 -5.63 1.75
CA LEU A 356 21.06 -6.36 2.44
C LEU A 356 22.43 -6.22 1.75
N GLN A 357 22.55 -5.31 0.79
CA GLN A 357 23.81 -5.06 0.10
C GLN A 357 24.80 -4.29 0.97
N MET A 358 26.08 -4.30 0.59
CA MET A 358 27.14 -3.59 1.33
C MET A 358 27.28 -2.12 0.93
N SER A 359 26.67 -1.68 -0.17
CA SER A 359 26.76 -0.31 -0.66
C SER A 359 25.87 0.61 0.18
N GLU A 360 26.47 1.57 0.91
CA GLU A 360 25.73 2.55 1.71
C GLU A 360 24.72 3.33 0.88
N VAL A 361 25.15 3.85 -0.29
CA VAL A 361 24.26 4.59 -1.21
C VAL A 361 23.10 3.72 -1.67
N GLY A 362 23.36 2.45 -1.97
CA GLY A 362 22.34 1.50 -2.38
C GLY A 362 21.32 1.22 -1.27
N VAL A 363 21.79 0.83 -0.08
CA VAL A 363 20.93 0.58 1.09
C VAL A 363 20.06 1.80 1.36
N LEU A 364 20.64 2.98 1.30
CA LEU A 364 19.99 4.22 1.65
C LEU A 364 18.90 4.62 0.62
N VAL A 365 19.17 4.51 -0.69
CA VAL A 365 18.15 4.74 -1.74
C VAL A 365 17.01 3.73 -1.66
N HIS A 366 17.33 2.44 -1.51
CA HIS A 366 16.32 1.39 -1.47
C HIS A 366 15.49 1.43 -0.17
N THR A 367 16.07 1.86 0.95
CA THR A 367 15.33 2.10 2.20
C THR A 367 14.39 3.30 2.06
N ALA A 368 14.82 4.39 1.40
CA ALA A 368 13.96 5.53 1.11
C ALA A 368 12.79 5.16 0.17
N LEU A 369 13.07 4.42 -0.90
CA LEU A 369 12.04 3.90 -1.81
C LEU A 369 11.05 2.96 -1.10
N LEU A 370 11.55 2.11 -0.20
CA LEU A 370 10.71 1.24 0.63
C LEU A 370 9.85 2.07 1.59
N SER A 371 10.39 3.10 2.25
CA SER A 371 9.61 4.00 3.11
C SER A 371 8.45 4.65 2.35
N CYS A 372 8.70 5.15 1.14
CA CYS A 372 7.67 5.67 0.25
C CYS A 372 6.68 4.58 -0.20
N SER A 373 7.15 3.36 -0.46
CA SER A 373 6.29 2.23 -0.84
C SER A 373 5.35 1.83 0.29
N VAL A 374 5.85 1.79 1.54
CA VAL A 374 5.01 1.60 2.73
C VAL A 374 3.92 2.66 2.73
N ARG A 375 4.25 3.95 2.57
CA ARG A 375 3.26 5.05 2.52
C ARG A 375 2.15 4.82 1.47
N HIS A 376 2.50 4.36 0.27
CA HIS A 376 1.56 4.13 -0.84
C HIS A 376 0.65 2.92 -0.65
N ILE A 377 1.12 1.83 -0.02
CA ILE A 377 0.35 0.59 0.14
C ILE A 377 -0.80 0.79 1.13
N ARG A 378 -2.04 0.56 0.69
CA ARG A 378 -3.27 0.69 1.49
C ARG A 378 -4.15 -0.55 1.45
N SER A 379 -3.97 -1.43 0.47
CA SER A 379 -4.73 -2.67 0.38
C SER A 379 -4.33 -3.64 1.51
N PRO A 380 -5.30 -4.27 2.20
CA PRO A 380 -5.01 -5.09 3.37
C PRO A 380 -4.18 -6.33 3.03
N ALA A 381 -4.42 -6.97 1.87
CA ALA A 381 -3.68 -8.15 1.46
C ALA A 381 -2.20 -7.84 1.13
N LEU A 382 -1.92 -6.73 0.43
CA LEU A 382 -0.54 -6.33 0.15
C LEU A 382 0.19 -5.82 1.41
N LEU A 383 -0.53 -5.12 2.29
CA LEU A 383 0.01 -4.68 3.57
C LEU A 383 0.44 -5.88 4.43
N GLN A 384 -0.38 -6.94 4.51
CA GLN A 384 -0.03 -8.16 5.25
C GLN A 384 1.25 -8.79 4.72
N GLU A 385 1.38 -8.92 3.39
CA GLU A 385 2.58 -9.45 2.75
C GLU A 385 3.81 -8.55 2.95
N LEU A 386 3.64 -7.22 2.98
CA LEU A 386 4.70 -6.26 3.29
C LEU A 386 5.16 -6.34 4.75
N VAL A 387 4.22 -6.45 5.69
CA VAL A 387 4.53 -6.60 7.12
C VAL A 387 5.23 -7.93 7.37
N HIS A 388 4.75 -9.02 6.75
CA HIS A 388 5.41 -10.31 6.81
C HIS A 388 6.83 -10.26 6.27
N PHE A 389 7.04 -9.58 5.13
CA PHE A 389 8.36 -9.36 4.54
C PHE A 389 9.32 -8.60 5.46
N LEU A 390 8.85 -7.51 6.09
CA LEU A 390 9.71 -6.65 6.91
C LEU A 390 9.99 -7.23 8.30
N LEU A 391 8.98 -7.85 8.94
CA LEU A 391 9.01 -8.18 10.36
C LEU A 391 8.97 -9.68 10.66
N GLY A 392 8.58 -10.52 9.70
CA GLY A 392 8.36 -11.95 9.89
C GLY A 392 6.97 -12.29 10.45
N SER A 393 6.78 -13.57 10.80
CA SER A 393 5.52 -14.11 11.37
C SER A 393 5.62 -14.52 12.83
N GLU A 394 6.78 -14.30 13.46
CA GLU A 394 7.07 -14.84 14.79
C GLU A 394 6.46 -14.00 15.91
N THR A 395 5.74 -14.65 16.81
CA THR A 395 5.09 -13.99 17.95
C THR A 395 5.79 -14.25 19.30
N HIS A 396 6.85 -15.06 19.31
CA HIS A 396 7.59 -15.40 20.53
C HIS A 396 8.49 -14.25 21.01
N HIS A 397 8.73 -14.20 22.33
CA HIS A 397 9.67 -13.28 22.97
C HIS A 397 11.09 -13.43 22.40
N GLU A 398 11.77 -12.30 22.19
CA GLU A 398 13.19 -12.32 21.82
C GLU A 398 14.06 -12.68 23.01
N GLN A 399 15.11 -13.47 22.76
CA GLN A 399 16.12 -13.78 23.77
C GLN A 399 17.45 -13.10 23.43
N ARG A 400 18.12 -12.57 24.46
CA ARG A 400 19.41 -11.86 24.32
C ARG A 400 20.53 -12.76 23.74
N ALA A 401 20.44 -14.07 23.95
CA ALA A 401 21.42 -15.06 23.48
C ALA A 401 21.22 -15.52 22.02
N GLU A 402 20.13 -15.14 21.35
CA GLU A 402 19.83 -15.49 19.95
C GLU A 402 20.45 -14.52 18.91
N ILE A 403 21.50 -13.80 19.31
CA ILE A 403 22.24 -12.84 18.48
C ILE A 403 23.64 -13.44 18.23
N PRO A 404 24.03 -14.08 17.08
CA PRO A 404 23.44 -14.18 15.72
C PRO A 404 23.43 -15.64 15.08
N PRO A 405 22.96 -15.88 13.82
CA PRO A 405 22.10 -15.09 12.93
C PRO A 405 20.64 -15.58 12.90
N HIS A 406 19.76 -14.60 12.82
CA HIS A 406 18.31 -14.55 13.03
C HIS A 406 17.46 -15.56 12.25
N LYS A 407 16.34 -15.98 12.86
CA LYS A 407 15.21 -16.60 12.16
C LYS A 407 14.60 -15.67 11.09
N HIS A 408 14.83 -14.35 11.17
CA HIS A 408 14.43 -13.36 10.15
C HIS A 408 15.49 -12.26 9.91
N THR A 409 16.42 -12.51 8.98
CA THR A 409 17.61 -11.67 8.71
C THR A 409 17.31 -10.21 8.37
N LEU A 410 16.31 -9.95 7.52
CA LEU A 410 16.02 -8.60 7.04
C LEU A 410 15.62 -7.66 8.19
N ARG A 411 14.73 -8.13 9.06
CA ARG A 411 14.27 -7.36 10.22
C ARG A 411 15.43 -6.94 11.10
N TYR A 412 16.32 -7.88 11.45
CA TYR A 412 17.46 -7.58 12.29
C TYR A 412 18.39 -6.55 11.64
N SER A 413 18.70 -6.72 10.35
CA SER A 413 19.55 -5.78 9.61
C SER A 413 18.95 -4.37 9.60
N LEU A 414 17.63 -4.24 9.36
CA LEU A 414 16.95 -2.95 9.38
C LEU A 414 16.97 -2.31 10.77
N ILE A 415 16.84 -3.09 11.84
CA ILE A 415 16.94 -2.55 13.21
C ILE A 415 18.38 -2.11 13.52
N GLU A 416 19.38 -2.88 13.12
CA GLU A 416 20.81 -2.48 13.23
C GLU A 416 21.10 -1.22 12.41
N HIS A 417 20.46 -1.04 11.25
CA HIS A 417 20.62 0.18 10.45
C HIS A 417 20.14 1.44 11.17
N CYS A 418 19.25 1.34 12.17
CA CYS A 418 18.90 2.47 13.04
C CYS A 418 20.06 2.91 13.96
N ASP A 419 21.06 2.04 14.19
CA ASP A 419 22.32 2.35 14.88
C ASP A 419 23.54 2.35 13.94
N HIS A 420 23.33 2.66 12.66
CA HIS A 420 24.42 2.68 11.69
C HIS A 420 25.38 3.86 11.91
N ILE A 421 26.63 3.69 11.48
CA ILE A 421 27.69 4.71 11.54
C ILE A 421 27.32 5.93 10.68
N SER A 422 26.70 5.68 9.52
CA SER A 422 26.07 6.73 8.71
C SER A 422 24.73 7.16 9.33
N ASP A 423 24.67 8.41 9.76
CA ASP A 423 23.47 9.02 10.33
C ASP A 423 22.32 9.09 9.32
N GLU A 424 22.61 9.23 8.02
CA GLU A 424 21.58 9.27 6.97
C GLU A 424 20.86 7.92 6.82
N ILE A 425 21.59 6.81 6.92
CA ILE A 425 21.01 5.46 6.94
C ILE A 425 20.12 5.30 8.17
N SER A 426 20.60 5.74 9.33
CA SER A 426 19.85 5.69 10.59
C SER A 426 18.55 6.49 10.51
N VAL A 427 18.62 7.75 10.07
CA VAL A 427 17.48 8.64 9.86
C VAL A 427 16.47 8.04 8.87
N THR A 428 16.95 7.55 7.73
CA THR A 428 16.09 6.99 6.67
C THR A 428 15.39 5.71 7.14
N THR A 429 16.08 4.86 7.90
CA THR A 429 15.52 3.62 8.41
C THR A 429 14.54 3.86 9.57
N LEU A 430 14.82 4.84 10.44
CA LEU A 430 13.85 5.28 11.47
C LEU A 430 12.57 5.84 10.83
N ARG A 431 12.68 6.63 9.75
CA ARG A 431 11.52 7.10 8.97
C ARG A 431 10.72 5.95 8.37
N LEU A 432 11.37 4.90 7.87
CA LEU A 432 10.69 3.69 7.42
C LEU A 432 9.83 3.09 8.54
N PHE A 433 10.38 2.92 9.76
CA PHE A 433 9.62 2.39 10.89
C PHE A 433 8.50 3.35 11.34
N GLU A 434 8.72 4.66 11.29
CA GLU A 434 7.68 5.65 11.58
C GLU A 434 6.50 5.53 10.60
N GLU A 435 6.77 5.42 9.29
CA GLU A 435 5.74 5.21 8.27
C GLU A 435 5.03 3.86 8.44
N LEU A 436 5.75 2.83 8.90
CA LEU A 436 5.17 1.52 9.21
C LEU A 436 4.22 1.62 10.41
N LEU A 437 4.56 2.37 11.47
CA LEU A 437 3.70 2.63 12.63
C LEU A 437 2.44 3.47 12.30
N LYS A 438 2.33 4.01 11.07
CA LYS A 438 1.12 4.67 10.56
C LYS A 438 0.18 3.69 9.84
N LYS A 439 0.51 2.40 9.75
CA LYS A 439 -0.31 1.38 9.07
C LYS A 439 -1.23 0.58 10.00
N PRO A 440 -2.45 0.26 9.57
CA PRO A 440 -3.45 -0.39 10.41
C PRO A 440 -3.23 -1.92 10.50
N ASP A 441 -2.05 -2.36 10.94
CA ASP A 441 -1.74 -3.77 11.15
C ASP A 441 -1.13 -4.00 12.55
N ARG A 442 -1.84 -4.77 13.39
CA ARG A 442 -1.43 -5.10 14.76
C ARG A 442 -0.07 -5.79 14.81
N ASN A 443 0.28 -6.60 13.81
CA ASN A 443 1.53 -7.35 13.78
C ASN A 443 2.77 -6.43 13.77
N ILE A 444 2.62 -5.18 13.35
CA ILE A 444 3.68 -4.18 13.39
C ILE A 444 4.12 -3.93 14.83
N LEU A 445 3.18 -3.55 15.71
CA LEU A 445 3.49 -3.33 17.12
C LEU A 445 3.87 -4.63 17.82
N THR A 446 3.20 -5.74 17.51
CA THR A 446 3.52 -7.04 18.09
C THR A 446 4.97 -7.43 17.84
N ASN A 447 5.43 -7.36 16.59
CA ASN A 447 6.78 -7.77 16.22
C ASN A 447 7.85 -6.77 16.63
N LEU A 448 7.56 -5.46 16.61
CA LEU A 448 8.54 -4.45 16.99
C LEU A 448 8.72 -4.35 18.51
N VAL A 449 7.64 -4.44 19.29
CA VAL A 449 7.65 -4.06 20.71
C VAL A 449 6.86 -5.02 21.60
N LEU A 450 5.57 -5.24 21.32
CA LEU A 450 4.65 -5.78 22.35
C LEU A 450 5.02 -7.19 22.79
N ARG A 451 5.47 -8.05 21.85
CA ARG A 451 5.83 -9.43 22.20
C ARG A 451 6.90 -9.50 23.28
N ASN A 452 7.74 -8.49 23.46
CA ASN A 452 8.79 -8.47 24.49
C ASN A 452 8.32 -7.84 25.81
N LEU A 453 7.21 -7.09 25.81
CA LEU A 453 6.66 -6.43 26.99
C LEU A 453 5.51 -7.19 27.66
N GLU A 454 4.90 -8.16 26.96
CA GLU A 454 3.71 -8.89 27.43
C GLU A 454 3.92 -9.66 28.74
N SER A 455 5.13 -10.12 29.03
CA SER A 455 5.44 -10.87 30.26
C SER A 455 5.62 -9.98 31.50
N ARG A 456 5.77 -8.66 31.31
CA ARG A 456 6.07 -7.68 32.37
C ARG A 456 7.29 -8.02 33.24
N CYS A 457 8.23 -8.84 32.76
CA CYS A 457 9.44 -9.21 33.51
C CYS A 457 10.37 -8.04 33.85
N TYR A 458 10.11 -6.85 33.29
CA TYR A 458 10.81 -5.61 33.66
C TYR A 458 10.41 -5.06 35.03
N ARG A 459 9.36 -5.58 35.68
CA ARG A 459 8.87 -5.12 36.98
C ARG A 459 9.36 -6.04 38.10
N LEU A 460 9.76 -5.45 39.22
CA LEU A 460 10.17 -6.19 40.41
C LEU A 460 8.94 -6.86 41.08
N PRO A 461 8.96 -8.19 41.32
CA PRO A 461 7.88 -8.90 42.01
C PRO A 461 7.63 -8.33 43.40
N GLY A 462 6.38 -8.04 43.74
CA GLY A 462 5.98 -7.54 45.07
C GLY A 462 5.65 -6.05 45.15
N SER A 463 5.81 -5.29 44.06
CA SER A 463 5.34 -3.91 44.00
C SER A 463 3.89 -3.84 43.51
N GLY A 464 2.89 -3.88 44.41
CA GLY A 464 1.58 -3.26 44.18
C GLY A 464 0.49 -4.02 43.41
N GLU A 465 0.36 -5.33 43.52
CA GLU A 465 -0.91 -6.03 43.24
C GLU A 465 -1.33 -6.85 44.48
N GLU A 466 -2.59 -6.69 44.87
CA GLU A 466 -3.24 -7.26 46.05
C GLU A 466 -2.92 -8.75 46.19
N ARG A 467 -2.42 -9.16 47.37
CA ARG A 467 -2.42 -10.58 47.75
C ARG A 467 -3.89 -11.06 47.75
N PRO A 468 -4.28 -12.06 46.95
CA PRO A 468 -5.55 -12.75 47.21
C PRO A 468 -5.39 -13.46 48.56
N GLY A 469 -6.35 -13.25 49.45
CA GLY A 469 -6.31 -13.71 50.83
C GLY A 469 -5.77 -15.13 51.00
N ALA A 470 -4.72 -15.23 51.80
CA ALA A 470 -4.36 -16.45 52.49
C ALA A 470 -3.89 -16.03 53.89
N ASP A 471 -4.75 -16.26 54.87
CA ASP A 471 -4.38 -16.30 56.28
C ASP A 471 -3.18 -17.24 56.41
N LEU A 472 -2.02 -16.67 56.73
CA LEU A 472 -0.91 -17.41 57.32
C LEU A 472 -0.36 -16.54 58.45
N ASP A 473 -0.93 -16.77 59.63
CA ASP A 473 -0.25 -16.57 60.91
C ASP A 473 1.12 -17.24 60.83
N LEU A 474 2.20 -16.46 60.82
CA LEU A 474 3.50 -16.94 61.25
C LEU A 474 4.22 -15.86 62.04
N GLU A 475 4.58 -16.28 63.24
CA GLU A 475 5.11 -15.59 64.40
C GLU A 475 6.48 -14.93 64.17
N GLU A 476 6.72 -13.91 64.99
CA GLU A 476 7.98 -13.43 65.55
C GLU A 476 9.30 -14.11 65.13
N SER A 477 10.25 -13.30 64.68
CA SER A 477 11.70 -13.41 64.97
C SER A 477 12.32 -12.02 64.68
N GLU A 478 12.44 -11.18 65.71
CA GLU A 478 13.71 -10.83 66.41
C GLU A 478 14.79 -10.28 65.46
N GLU A 479 14.95 -8.95 65.48
CA GLU A 479 16.09 -8.24 66.10
C GLU A 479 17.41 -8.50 65.39
N LEU A 480 18.00 -7.47 64.77
CA LEU A 480 19.46 -7.27 64.75
C LEU A 480 19.81 -5.80 64.41
N GLU A 481 20.18 -5.08 65.47
CA GLU A 481 21.29 -4.12 65.63
C GLU A 481 21.35 -2.81 64.81
N GLU A 482 21.03 -1.72 65.52
CA GLU A 482 21.42 -0.34 65.22
C GLU A 482 22.93 -0.13 65.43
N ASP A 483 23.63 0.42 64.43
CA ASP A 483 25.03 0.86 64.53
C ASP A 483 25.11 2.31 65.09
N PRO A 484 25.79 2.55 66.23
CA PRO A 484 25.79 3.84 66.91
C PRO A 484 26.98 4.71 66.47
N PHE A 485 26.79 5.61 65.52
CA PHE A 485 27.86 6.58 65.22
C PHE A 485 27.48 8.05 64.97
N PHE A 486 26.21 8.46 65.10
CA PHE A 486 25.88 9.89 64.97
C PHE A 486 24.73 10.31 65.89
N THR A 487 25.06 10.64 67.14
CA THR A 487 24.29 11.55 67.99
C THR A 487 25.10 12.80 68.28
N ASP A 488 24.49 13.93 67.91
CA ASP A 488 24.63 15.30 68.42
C ASP A 488 25.96 16.05 68.28
N ASN A 489 25.95 17.07 67.41
CA ASN A 489 26.30 18.42 67.86
C ASN A 489 25.54 19.51 67.09
N GLU A 490 25.04 20.48 67.86
CA GLU A 490 24.12 21.54 67.48
C GLU A 490 24.78 22.73 66.72
N PHE A 491 23.90 23.50 66.06
CA PHE A 491 23.99 24.90 65.59
C PHE A 491 24.61 25.24 64.20
N SER A 492 23.67 25.55 63.30
CA SER A 492 23.53 26.84 62.57
C SER A 492 23.79 26.83 61.05
N GLY A 493 22.69 26.90 60.30
CA GLY A 493 22.61 27.57 59.00
C GLY A 493 23.06 26.80 57.77
N SER A 494 22.17 25.98 57.18
CA SER A 494 21.99 25.78 55.72
C SER A 494 20.99 24.64 55.48
N GLU A 495 19.98 24.88 54.64
CA GLU A 495 19.04 23.84 54.19
C GLU A 495 19.74 22.82 53.30
N PRO A 496 19.52 21.51 53.51
CA PRO A 496 19.69 20.51 52.48
C PRO A 496 18.33 19.92 52.07
N LEU A 497 18.08 20.00 50.77
CA LEU A 497 17.05 19.26 50.05
C LEU A 497 17.24 17.74 50.22
N LEU A 498 16.11 17.02 50.21
CA LEU A 498 15.93 15.56 50.10
C LEU A 498 15.95 14.76 51.42
N SER A 499 14.78 14.61 52.03
CA SER A 499 14.32 13.37 52.67
C SER A 499 12.79 13.25 52.53
N LEU A 500 12.33 12.43 51.57
CA LEU A 500 10.92 12.04 51.48
C LEU A 500 10.67 10.97 52.55
N SER A 501 9.98 11.35 53.61
CA SER A 501 9.53 10.47 54.68
C SER A 501 8.56 9.41 54.18
N SER A 502 8.80 8.16 54.60
CA SER A 502 8.09 6.94 54.26
C SER A 502 6.78 6.77 55.03
N HIS A 503 5.82 7.68 54.84
CA HIS A 503 4.45 7.46 55.30
C HIS A 503 3.44 7.92 54.23
N ARG A 504 3.21 7.07 53.22
CA ARG A 504 2.05 7.21 52.34
C ARG A 504 0.88 6.46 53.00
N ASP A 505 0.09 7.18 53.79
CA ASP A 505 -1.25 6.76 54.17
C ASP A 505 -2.07 6.50 52.89
N GLU A 506 -2.65 5.31 52.79
CA GLU A 506 -3.57 4.89 51.74
C GLU A 506 -4.85 5.74 51.78
N ARG A 507 -4.81 6.91 51.16
CA ARG A 507 -6.01 7.62 50.70
C ARG A 507 -5.94 7.68 49.20
N LYS A 508 -6.82 6.92 48.54
CA LYS A 508 -7.09 6.91 47.09
C LYS A 508 -6.77 8.27 46.46
N SER A 509 -5.56 8.42 45.93
CA SER A 509 -5.16 9.62 45.21
C SER A 509 -6.08 9.71 43.99
N SER A 510 -6.79 10.82 43.82
CA SER A 510 -7.65 11.00 42.65
C SER A 510 -6.84 10.75 41.38
N SER A 511 -7.44 10.14 40.35
CA SER A 511 -6.76 9.91 39.06
C SER A 511 -6.11 11.20 38.53
N ARG A 512 -6.75 12.35 38.78
CA ARG A 512 -6.24 13.69 38.47
C ARG A 512 -4.93 14.05 39.19
N THR A 513 -4.75 13.60 40.44
CA THR A 513 -3.50 13.81 41.20
C THR A 513 -2.37 12.98 40.61
N GLN A 514 -2.62 11.71 40.26
CA GLN A 514 -1.62 10.86 39.60
C GLN A 514 -1.24 11.38 38.21
N ILE A 515 -2.21 11.89 37.44
CA ILE A 515 -1.95 12.54 36.14
C ILE A 515 -1.01 13.74 36.32
N ALA A 516 -1.32 14.62 37.28
CA ALA A 516 -0.49 15.78 37.55
C ALA A 516 0.92 15.38 38.00
N GLU A 517 1.06 14.36 38.83
CA GLU A 517 2.35 13.79 39.26
C GLU A 517 3.18 13.28 38.08
N THR A 518 2.58 12.49 37.18
CA THR A 518 3.27 11.97 35.98
C THR A 518 3.67 13.09 35.01
N VAL A 519 2.76 14.00 34.68
CA VAL A 519 3.03 15.14 33.79
C VAL A 519 4.16 16.01 34.36
N ASN A 520 4.09 16.33 35.65
CA ASN A 520 5.12 17.12 36.31
C ASN A 520 6.46 16.38 36.35
N SER A 521 6.47 15.06 36.48
CA SER A 521 7.71 14.26 36.47
C SER A 521 8.52 14.45 35.18
N PHE A 522 7.86 14.53 34.02
CA PHE A 522 8.52 14.83 32.74
C PHE A 522 8.89 16.33 32.60
N LEU A 523 7.97 17.25 32.93
CA LEU A 523 8.20 18.70 32.79
C LEU A 523 9.28 19.24 33.74
N CYS A 524 9.45 18.61 34.90
CA CYS A 524 10.45 18.96 35.89
C CYS A 524 11.78 18.22 35.70
N LEU A 525 11.84 17.24 34.78
CA LEU A 525 13.05 16.46 34.56
C LEU A 525 14.20 17.32 34.00
N VAL A 526 13.88 18.23 33.08
CA VAL A 526 14.88 19.11 32.47
C VAL A 526 15.27 20.24 33.45
N PRO A 527 16.57 20.51 33.66
CA PRO A 527 17.02 21.57 34.59
C PRO A 527 16.64 22.97 34.08
N GLN A 528 16.48 23.94 34.99
CA GLN A 528 16.01 25.29 34.65
C GLN A 528 16.93 26.02 33.67
N GLU A 529 18.24 25.79 33.78
CA GLU A 529 19.27 26.35 32.90
C GLU A 529 19.12 25.88 31.45
N ALA A 530 18.48 24.73 31.23
CA ALA A 530 18.20 24.15 29.93
C ALA A 530 16.79 24.47 29.40
N LYS A 531 15.90 25.06 30.21
CA LYS A 531 14.54 25.44 29.79
C LYS A 531 14.55 26.76 29.05
N THR A 532 14.49 26.71 27.72
CA THR A 532 14.63 27.91 26.88
C THR A 532 13.34 28.34 26.19
N THR A 533 12.23 27.61 26.33
CA THR A 533 11.00 27.91 25.54
C THR A 533 10.32 29.19 25.99
N GLN A 534 10.42 29.52 27.28
CA GLN A 534 9.87 30.77 27.83
C GLN A 534 10.53 32.03 27.25
N HIS A 535 11.72 31.89 26.66
CA HIS A 535 12.50 33.00 26.12
C HIS A 535 12.23 33.27 24.63
N VAL A 536 11.36 32.48 23.99
CA VAL A 536 10.98 32.65 22.57
C VAL A 536 9.45 32.70 22.45
N GLN A 537 8.93 33.72 21.76
CA GLN A 537 7.49 33.84 21.48
C GLN A 537 7.06 32.80 20.44
N GLY A 538 5.97 32.05 20.71
CA GLY A 538 5.28 31.27 19.67
C GLY A 538 5.01 29.79 19.93
N ALA A 539 5.36 29.22 21.08
CA ALA A 539 5.07 27.80 21.38
C ALA A 539 4.50 27.64 22.79
N GLY A 540 3.20 27.84 22.93
CA GLY A 540 2.47 27.47 24.15
C GLY A 540 2.45 25.95 24.31
N TYR A 541 2.38 25.46 25.55
CA TYR A 541 2.27 24.03 25.82
C TYR A 541 0.98 23.43 25.22
N ASP A 542 -0.05 24.25 25.00
CA ASP A 542 -1.31 23.85 24.37
C ASP A 542 -1.14 23.21 22.99
N THR A 543 -0.15 23.65 22.20
CA THR A 543 0.14 23.05 20.88
C THR A 543 0.53 21.58 21.01
N TYR A 544 1.38 21.24 21.98
CA TYR A 544 1.78 19.86 22.25
C TYR A 544 0.60 18.99 22.67
N VAL A 545 -0.31 19.54 23.49
CA VAL A 545 -1.53 18.83 23.89
C VAL A 545 -2.45 18.61 22.70
N HIS A 546 -2.64 19.61 21.83
CA HIS A 546 -3.44 19.46 20.61
C HIS A 546 -2.86 18.43 19.64
N ASP A 547 -1.55 18.45 19.42
CA ASP A 547 -0.86 17.48 18.56
C ASP A 547 -0.96 16.06 19.14
N ALA A 548 -0.72 15.90 20.44
CA ALA A 548 -0.87 14.62 21.13
C ALA A 548 -2.31 14.08 21.05
N LEU A 549 -3.33 14.94 21.21
CA LEU A 549 -4.74 14.57 21.03
C LEU A 549 -5.03 14.11 19.60
N LYS A 550 -4.49 14.80 18.60
CA LYS A 550 -4.65 14.43 17.19
C LYS A 550 -4.03 13.06 16.93
N SER A 551 -2.78 12.85 17.35
CA SER A 551 -2.08 11.57 17.20
C SER A 551 -2.78 10.44 17.94
N LEU A 552 -3.33 10.69 19.13
CA LEU A 552 -4.10 9.70 19.89
C LEU A 552 -5.38 9.28 19.16
N LYS A 553 -6.11 10.25 18.58
CA LYS A 553 -7.30 9.95 17.76
C LYS A 553 -6.94 9.09 16.55
N GLU A 554 -5.85 9.41 15.86
CA GLU A 554 -5.36 8.62 14.72
C GLU A 554 -4.97 7.20 15.13
N CYS A 555 -4.17 7.03 16.19
CA CYS A 555 -3.80 5.72 16.73
C CYS A 555 -5.02 4.89 17.18
N SER A 556 -5.98 5.53 17.84
CA SER A 556 -7.19 4.87 18.35
C SER A 556 -8.09 4.42 17.21
N ALA A 557 -8.27 5.25 16.17
CA ALA A 557 -9.03 4.87 14.97
C ALA A 557 -8.37 3.71 14.20
N MET A 558 -7.03 3.68 14.13
CA MET A 558 -6.31 2.58 13.49
C MET A 558 -6.38 1.26 14.26
N SER A 559 -6.55 1.32 15.58
CA SER A 559 -6.45 0.15 16.46
C SER A 559 -7.76 -0.23 17.16
N SER A 560 -8.89 0.32 16.72
CA SER A 560 -10.22 0.06 17.29
C SER A 560 -10.57 -1.43 17.33
N ASP A 561 -10.16 -2.16 16.28
CA ASP A 561 -10.55 -3.55 16.06
C ASP A 561 -9.49 -4.54 16.56
N TRP A 562 -8.42 -4.06 17.21
CA TRP A 562 -7.28 -4.90 17.60
C TRP A 562 -7.49 -5.67 18.91
N GLY A 563 -8.52 -5.30 19.68
CA GLY A 563 -8.89 -5.95 20.94
C GLY A 563 -7.81 -5.77 22.02
N TRP A 564 -7.46 -4.51 22.29
CA TRP A 564 -6.49 -4.20 23.35
C TRP A 564 -6.98 -4.65 24.73
N PRO A 565 -6.08 -5.10 25.61
CA PRO A 565 -6.45 -5.39 26.99
C PRO A 565 -6.77 -4.08 27.74
N ASP A 566 -7.80 -4.09 28.58
CA ASP A 566 -8.22 -2.93 29.38
C ASP A 566 -7.20 -2.59 30.49
N THR A 567 -6.47 -3.59 30.98
CA THR A 567 -5.46 -3.46 32.04
C THR A 567 -4.20 -4.26 31.68
N PRO A 568 -3.02 -3.90 32.24
CA PRO A 568 -1.81 -4.71 32.09
C PRO A 568 -2.06 -6.15 32.55
N LYS A 569 -1.47 -7.14 31.86
CA LYS A 569 -1.58 -8.54 32.27
C LYS A 569 -0.92 -8.71 33.65
N PRO A 570 -1.42 -9.58 34.56
CA PRO A 570 -0.74 -9.86 35.82
C PRO A 570 0.67 -10.42 35.58
N LEU A 571 1.59 -10.16 36.51
CA LEU A 571 2.94 -10.76 36.48
C LEU A 571 2.82 -12.28 36.57
N ASP A 572 3.33 -12.98 35.55
CA ASP A 572 3.37 -14.44 35.57
C ASP A 572 4.54 -14.93 36.42
N VAL A 573 4.20 -15.60 37.54
CA VAL A 573 5.11 -16.11 38.58
C VAL A 573 6.17 -17.05 37.99
N HIS A 574 5.92 -17.64 36.82
CA HIS A 574 6.87 -18.53 36.14
C HIS A 574 8.11 -17.82 35.54
N PHE A 575 8.10 -16.49 35.42
CA PHE A 575 9.22 -15.72 34.81
C PHE A 575 10.08 -14.93 35.82
N ILE A 576 9.92 -15.17 37.12
CA ILE A 576 10.61 -14.43 38.20
C ILE A 576 12.15 -14.51 38.11
N SER A 577 12.69 -15.49 37.37
CA SER A 577 14.13 -15.71 37.20
C SER A 577 14.67 -15.45 35.78
N ALA A 578 13.84 -14.96 34.84
CA ALA A 578 14.29 -14.73 33.47
C ALA A 578 14.88 -13.32 33.32
N ASP A 579 16.10 -13.21 32.78
CA ASP A 579 16.70 -11.93 32.40
C ASP A 579 15.78 -11.20 31.40
N PHE A 580 15.25 -10.05 31.81
CA PHE A 580 14.38 -9.26 30.94
C PHE A 580 15.16 -8.71 29.74
N TYR A 581 14.52 -8.78 28.57
CA TYR A 581 14.99 -8.14 27.35
C TYR A 581 13.85 -7.35 26.71
N GLU A 582 14.07 -6.06 26.52
CA GLU A 582 13.10 -5.14 25.93
C GLU A 582 12.83 -5.37 24.43
N GLY A 583 13.59 -6.27 23.82
CA GLY A 583 13.59 -6.49 22.38
C GLY A 583 14.60 -5.63 21.64
N HIS A 584 14.99 -6.08 20.45
CA HIS A 584 16.06 -5.44 19.69
C HIS A 584 15.73 -4.01 19.26
N PHE A 585 14.48 -3.75 18.86
CA PHE A 585 14.07 -2.43 18.41
C PHE A 585 14.09 -1.40 19.53
N LEU A 586 13.46 -1.68 20.68
CA LEU A 586 13.49 -0.78 21.84
C LEU A 586 14.91 -0.61 22.39
N LYS A 587 15.72 -1.68 22.38
CA LYS A 587 17.11 -1.61 22.80
C LYS A 587 17.87 -0.55 21.99
N VAL A 588 17.79 -0.61 20.65
CA VAL A 588 18.45 0.35 19.75
C VAL A 588 17.94 1.77 19.95
N LEU A 589 16.61 1.96 20.06
CA LEU A 589 16.03 3.29 20.32
C LEU A 589 16.52 3.88 21.65
N PHE A 590 16.57 3.08 22.72
CA PHE A 590 17.07 3.53 24.02
C PHE A 590 18.58 3.80 24.02
N ASP A 591 19.36 3.01 23.28
CA ASP A 591 20.80 3.25 23.08
C ASP A 591 21.05 4.55 22.29
N ARG A 592 20.16 4.92 21.36
CA ARG A 592 20.18 6.21 20.68
C ARG A 592 19.74 7.36 21.58
N VAL A 593 18.69 7.21 22.41
CA VAL A 593 18.30 8.23 23.40
C VAL A 593 19.41 8.49 24.41
N ALA A 594 20.16 7.45 24.82
CA ALA A 594 21.32 7.61 25.69
C ALA A 594 22.38 8.55 25.13
N ARG A 595 22.50 8.64 23.80
CA ARG A 595 23.47 9.46 23.07
C ARG A 595 22.88 10.75 22.51
N ILE A 596 21.68 11.17 22.97
CA ILE A 596 20.97 12.34 22.43
C ILE A 596 21.80 13.64 22.48
N LEU A 597 22.73 13.75 23.43
CA LEU A 597 23.63 14.89 23.62
C LEU A 597 24.86 14.87 22.70
N GLU A 598 25.08 13.79 21.95
CA GLU A 598 26.31 13.54 21.18
C GLU A 598 26.05 13.25 19.70
N GLN A 599 24.78 13.13 19.30
CA GLN A 599 24.40 12.75 17.94
C GLN A 599 23.71 13.92 17.18
N PRO A 600 23.64 13.86 15.85
CA PRO A 600 23.09 14.96 15.05
C PRO A 600 21.63 15.29 15.37
N TYR A 601 21.28 16.54 15.13
CA TYR A 601 19.93 17.07 15.40
C TYR A 601 18.83 16.31 14.65
N GLU A 602 18.97 16.11 13.34
CA GLU A 602 18.01 15.35 12.53
C GLU A 602 17.79 13.92 13.04
N LEU A 603 18.85 13.25 13.50
CA LEU A 603 18.74 11.90 14.06
C LEU A 603 17.96 11.92 15.38
N ASN A 604 18.25 12.88 16.27
CA ASN A 604 17.50 13.08 17.51
C ASN A 604 16.01 13.30 17.25
N LEU A 605 15.66 14.12 16.25
CA LEU A 605 14.27 14.35 15.86
C LEU A 605 13.57 13.06 15.40
N GLN A 606 14.24 12.23 14.61
CA GLN A 606 13.64 10.96 14.16
C GLN A 606 13.47 9.95 15.30
N VAL A 607 14.48 9.80 16.17
CA VAL A 607 14.42 8.86 17.31
C VAL A 607 13.27 9.23 18.24
N THR A 608 13.16 10.52 18.58
CA THR A 608 12.09 11.03 19.45
C THR A 608 10.72 10.92 18.78
N SER A 609 10.60 11.22 17.48
CA SER A 609 9.37 11.00 16.69
C SER A 609 8.86 9.55 16.78
N VAL A 610 9.73 8.56 16.56
CA VAL A 610 9.37 7.13 16.65
C VAL A 610 8.92 6.76 18.06
N LEU A 611 9.63 7.21 19.10
CA LEU A 611 9.27 6.93 20.49
C LEU A 611 7.95 7.60 20.90
N SER A 612 7.74 8.86 20.53
CA SER A 612 6.49 9.58 20.74
C SER A 612 5.32 8.85 20.07
N ARG A 613 5.50 8.40 18.82
CA ARG A 613 4.49 7.61 18.10
C ARG A 613 4.16 6.30 18.80
N LEU A 614 5.17 5.57 19.30
CA LEU A 614 4.95 4.35 20.10
C LEU A 614 4.22 4.66 21.41
N ALA A 615 4.61 5.72 22.10
CA ALA A 615 4.02 6.12 23.38
C ALA A 615 2.54 6.52 23.26
N VAL A 616 2.11 7.04 22.11
CA VAL A 616 0.72 7.45 21.86
C VAL A 616 -0.26 6.27 21.79
N PHE A 617 0.17 5.08 21.32
CA PHE A 617 -0.75 3.95 21.15
C PHE A 617 -1.48 3.57 22.45
N PRO A 618 -2.80 3.35 22.43
CA PRO A 618 -3.62 3.09 23.61
C PRO A 618 -3.49 1.64 24.10
N HIS A 619 -2.28 1.24 24.46
CA HIS A 619 -1.97 -0.10 24.99
C HIS A 619 -1.36 -0.01 26.40
N PRO A 620 -1.86 -0.78 27.39
CA PRO A 620 -1.45 -0.63 28.78
C PRO A 620 0.05 -0.92 29.00
N HIS A 621 0.61 -1.95 28.36
CA HIS A 621 2.05 -2.25 28.52
C HIS A 621 2.96 -1.18 27.90
N LEU A 622 2.52 -0.49 26.84
CA LEU A 622 3.28 0.62 26.27
C LEU A 622 3.17 1.85 27.17
N HIS A 623 1.99 2.10 27.74
CA HIS A 623 1.78 3.17 28.70
C HIS A 623 2.65 2.97 29.96
N GLU A 624 2.60 1.78 30.56
CA GLU A 624 3.45 1.43 31.71
C GLU A 624 4.92 1.64 31.32
N TYR A 625 5.45 0.90 30.35
CA TYR A 625 6.89 0.88 30.07
C TYR A 625 7.50 2.21 29.55
N LEU A 626 6.73 3.03 28.82
CA LEU A 626 7.24 4.27 28.21
C LEU A 626 6.86 5.55 28.98
N LEU A 627 5.73 5.56 29.70
CA LEU A 627 5.16 6.79 30.28
C LEU A 627 5.02 6.77 31.80
N ASP A 628 5.12 5.62 32.47
CA ASP A 628 5.05 5.56 33.93
C ASP A 628 6.44 5.84 34.57
N PRO A 629 6.63 6.97 35.27
CA PRO A 629 7.90 7.30 35.92
C PRO A 629 8.11 6.53 37.23
N TYR A 630 7.09 5.84 37.75
CA TYR A 630 7.10 5.19 39.07
C TYR A 630 7.22 3.66 39.00
N ILE A 631 7.57 3.10 37.84
CA ILE A 631 7.79 1.67 37.68
C ILE A 631 8.97 1.22 38.56
N ASN A 632 8.73 0.22 39.40
CA ASN A 632 9.79 -0.48 40.11
C ASN A 632 10.46 -1.49 39.17
N LEU A 633 11.54 -1.05 38.52
CA LEU A 633 12.25 -1.86 37.54
C LEU A 633 13.00 -3.04 38.19
N SER A 634 13.01 -4.17 37.51
CA SER A 634 13.88 -5.30 37.86
C SER A 634 15.37 -4.93 37.67
N PRO A 635 16.30 -5.61 38.36
CA PRO A 635 17.72 -5.34 38.19
C PRO A 635 18.16 -5.47 36.72
N GLY A 636 18.82 -4.45 36.18
CA GLY A 636 19.30 -4.43 34.80
C GLY A 636 18.24 -4.07 33.74
N ALA A 637 16.96 -3.93 34.11
CA ALA A 637 15.94 -3.37 33.23
C ALA A 637 16.04 -1.84 33.17
N ARG A 638 15.56 -1.26 32.08
CA ARG A 638 15.47 0.19 31.86
C ARG A 638 14.08 0.55 31.36
N SER A 639 13.57 1.72 31.72
CA SER A 639 12.39 2.33 31.11
C SER A 639 12.80 3.57 30.32
N LEU A 640 11.89 4.11 29.50
CA LEU A 640 12.16 5.38 28.83
C LEU A 640 12.46 6.49 29.85
N PHE A 641 11.67 6.54 30.94
CA PHE A 641 11.89 7.53 32.01
C PHE A 641 13.25 7.36 32.70
N SER A 642 13.65 6.14 33.07
CA SER A 642 14.95 5.91 33.71
C SER A 642 16.13 6.28 32.80
N MET A 643 15.96 6.09 31.50
CA MET A 643 16.96 6.51 30.50
C MET A 643 17.07 8.03 30.42
N LEU A 644 15.95 8.76 30.41
CA LEU A 644 15.95 10.22 30.41
C LEU A 644 16.57 10.79 31.69
N VAL A 645 16.28 10.21 32.86
CA VAL A 645 16.93 10.59 34.14
C VAL A 645 18.44 10.48 34.04
N ARG A 646 18.97 9.39 33.47
CA ARG A 646 20.41 9.18 33.29
C ARG A 646 21.04 10.24 32.38
N VAL A 647 20.42 10.50 31.23
CA VAL A 647 20.87 11.52 30.27
C VAL A 647 20.87 12.92 30.90
N ILE A 648 19.86 13.24 31.70
CA ILE A 648 19.78 14.51 32.42
C ILE A 648 20.87 14.61 33.50
N GLY A 649 21.15 13.53 34.23
CA GLY A 649 22.26 13.51 35.18
C GLY A 649 23.61 13.81 34.51
N GLU A 650 23.84 13.24 33.34
CA GLU A 650 25.01 13.55 32.51
C GLU A 650 25.02 15.01 32.01
N LEU A 651 23.87 15.51 31.55
CA LEU A 651 23.73 16.91 31.15
C LEU A 651 24.09 17.87 32.30
N MET A 652 23.62 17.60 33.52
CA MET A 652 23.91 18.44 34.69
C MET A 652 25.42 18.50 34.99
N GLN A 653 26.15 17.39 34.84
CA GLN A 653 27.61 17.38 34.99
C GLN A 653 28.30 18.21 33.89
N ARG A 654 27.81 18.14 32.64
CA ARG A 654 28.34 18.91 31.52
C ARG A 654 28.07 20.42 31.65
N ILE A 655 26.89 20.82 32.11
CA ILE A 655 26.51 22.24 32.29
C ILE A 655 27.46 22.95 33.26
N GLN A 656 27.89 22.29 34.34
CA GLN A 656 28.80 22.88 35.34
C GLN A 656 30.12 23.38 34.75
N HIS A 657 30.56 22.79 33.64
CA HIS A 657 31.84 23.09 32.98
C HIS A 657 31.66 23.98 31.75
N PHE A 658 30.43 24.41 31.43
CA PHE A 658 30.11 25.13 30.20
C PHE A 658 29.66 26.57 30.48
N PRO A 659 30.53 27.58 30.31
CA PRO A 659 30.19 28.97 30.61
C PRO A 659 29.14 29.52 29.63
N ASN A 660 28.25 30.38 30.14
CA ASN A 660 27.16 31.01 29.39
C ASN A 660 26.22 30.01 28.67
N PHE A 661 26.02 28.83 29.26
CA PHE A 661 25.20 27.75 28.70
C PHE A 661 23.82 28.21 28.20
N THR A 662 23.01 28.80 29.08
CA THR A 662 21.64 29.20 28.75
C THR A 662 21.58 30.23 27.62
N GLN A 663 22.49 31.20 27.59
CA GLN A 663 22.54 32.22 26.53
C GLN A 663 22.87 31.60 25.17
N ARG A 664 23.85 30.68 25.14
CA ARG A 664 24.23 29.95 23.92
C ARG A 664 23.11 29.03 23.44
N LEU A 665 22.39 28.40 24.38
CA LEU A 665 21.25 27.53 24.08
C LEU A 665 20.09 28.31 23.44
N ILE A 666 19.75 29.49 23.97
CA ILE A 666 18.75 30.39 23.38
C ILE A 666 19.15 30.80 21.96
N MET A 667 20.41 31.14 21.74
CA MET A 667 20.92 31.50 20.41
C MET A 667 20.73 30.34 19.40
N VAL A 668 21.13 29.11 19.76
CA VAL A 668 20.93 27.93 18.89
C VAL A 668 19.46 27.71 18.59
N ARG A 669 18.58 27.87 19.58
CA ARG A 669 17.14 27.73 19.36
C ARG A 669 16.63 28.75 18.35
N ARG A 670 17.06 30.01 18.45
CA ARG A 670 16.68 31.06 17.49
C ARG A 670 17.19 30.76 16.09
N GLN A 671 18.39 30.17 15.96
CA GLN A 671 18.92 29.69 14.68
C GLN A 671 18.06 28.56 14.09
N LEU A 672 17.72 27.55 14.90
CA LEU A 672 16.87 26.43 14.46
C LEU A 672 15.46 26.89 14.05
N MET A 673 14.96 27.97 14.64
CA MET A 673 13.67 28.59 14.27
C MET A 673 13.77 29.55 13.07
N GLY A 674 14.96 29.72 12.47
CA GLY A 674 15.18 30.64 11.35
C GLY A 674 15.14 32.13 11.72
N LEU A 675 15.20 32.45 13.02
CA LEU A 675 15.17 33.83 13.53
C LEU A 675 16.55 34.51 13.48
N GLU A 676 17.62 33.70 13.46
CA GLU A 676 19.01 34.15 13.39
C GLU A 676 19.77 33.32 12.34
N ALA A 677 20.81 33.90 11.73
CA ALA A 677 21.64 33.19 10.77
C ALA A 677 22.47 32.08 11.45
N GLU A 678 22.70 30.97 10.76
CA GLU A 678 23.57 29.89 11.24
C GLU A 678 25.01 30.40 11.39
N THR A 679 25.50 30.40 12.61
CA THR A 679 26.90 30.68 12.93
C THR A 679 27.57 29.40 13.40
N MET A 680 28.81 29.19 12.95
CA MET A 680 29.65 28.10 13.47
C MET A 680 29.86 28.34 14.96
N MET A 681 29.43 27.39 15.78
CA MET A 681 29.55 27.48 17.22
C MET A 681 30.09 26.18 17.81
N ASP A 682 31.00 26.34 18.76
CA ASP A 682 31.54 25.22 19.54
C ASP A 682 30.42 24.48 20.28
N HIS A 683 30.49 23.15 20.30
CA HIS A 683 29.51 22.29 20.97
C HIS A 683 28.07 22.42 20.45
N ALA A 684 27.88 22.80 19.19
CA ALA A 684 26.56 22.88 18.56
C ALA A 684 25.74 21.59 18.69
N THR A 685 26.35 20.41 18.53
CA THR A 685 25.69 19.10 18.68
C THR A 685 25.05 18.93 20.05
N LEU A 686 25.80 19.24 21.12
CA LEU A 686 25.32 19.18 22.50
C LEU A 686 24.11 20.10 22.69
N LEU A 687 24.22 21.36 22.28
CA LEU A 687 23.17 22.36 22.48
C LEU A 687 21.91 22.02 21.68
N LYS A 688 22.05 21.56 20.43
CA LYS A 688 20.93 21.05 19.63
C LYS A 688 20.28 19.82 20.29
N GLY A 689 21.08 18.90 20.84
CA GLY A 689 20.59 17.74 21.60
C GLY A 689 19.81 18.11 22.85
N VAL A 690 20.26 19.12 23.60
CA VAL A 690 19.54 19.64 24.78
C VAL A 690 18.20 20.24 24.40
N ILE A 691 18.12 20.98 23.29
CA ILE A 691 16.85 21.53 22.78
C ILE A 691 15.88 20.39 22.46
N VAL A 692 16.32 19.35 21.74
CA VAL A 692 15.46 18.20 21.42
C VAL A 692 15.03 17.47 22.69
N LEU A 693 15.92 17.30 23.66
CA LEU A 693 15.59 16.69 24.95
C LEU A 693 14.52 17.49 25.72
N GLU A 694 14.61 18.82 25.70
CA GLU A 694 13.60 19.71 26.29
C GLU A 694 12.23 19.55 25.62
N GLU A 695 12.19 19.56 24.28
CA GLU A 695 10.92 19.42 23.55
C GLU A 695 10.34 18.00 23.67
N PHE A 696 11.17 16.96 23.64
CA PHE A 696 10.72 15.58 23.80
C PHE A 696 10.10 15.32 25.18
N CYS A 697 10.66 15.89 26.25
CA CYS A 697 10.04 15.77 27.59
C CYS A 697 8.66 16.44 27.65
N LYS A 698 8.45 17.57 26.95
CA LYS A 698 7.14 18.22 26.86
C LYS A 698 6.15 17.40 26.05
N GLU A 699 6.59 16.83 24.94
CA GLU A 699 5.78 15.96 24.10
C GLU A 699 5.32 14.71 24.87
N LEU A 700 6.23 14.02 25.57
CA LEU A 700 5.88 12.88 26.44
C LEU A 700 4.91 13.28 27.56
N ALA A 701 5.12 14.44 28.19
CA ALA A 701 4.20 14.97 29.19
C ALA A 701 2.79 15.20 28.61
N ALA A 702 2.71 15.74 27.38
CA ALA A 702 1.44 15.98 26.70
C ALA A 702 0.76 14.65 26.32
N ILE A 703 1.52 13.67 25.83
CA ILE A 703 1.03 12.32 25.54
C ILE A 703 0.48 11.65 26.81
N ALA A 704 1.22 11.73 27.92
CA ALA A 704 0.78 11.18 29.21
C ALA A 704 -0.52 11.85 29.70
N PHE A 705 -0.65 13.17 29.49
CA PHE A 705 -1.85 13.93 29.84
C PHE A 705 -3.09 13.48 29.03
N VAL A 706 -2.96 13.27 27.72
CA VAL A 706 -4.12 12.99 26.85
C VAL A 706 -4.59 11.53 26.88
N LYS A 707 -3.71 10.58 27.24
CA LYS A 707 -4.04 9.14 27.24
C LYS A 707 -4.86 8.67 28.45
N LEU A 708 -4.82 9.41 29.55
CA LEU A 708 -5.48 8.98 30.77
C LEU A 708 -6.94 9.47 30.75
N PRO A 709 -7.91 8.63 31.12
CA PRO A 709 -9.32 9.00 31.09
C PRO A 709 -9.55 10.13 32.08
N VAL A 710 -9.67 11.36 31.56
CA VAL A 710 -10.33 12.43 32.28
C VAL A 710 -11.78 11.97 32.44
N GLY A 711 -12.16 11.65 33.67
CA GLY A 711 -13.54 11.26 33.99
C GLY A 711 -14.51 12.19 33.29
N ASP A 712 -15.41 11.57 32.54
CA ASP A 712 -16.49 12.17 31.75
C ASP A 712 -16.06 13.10 30.61
N HIS A 713 -16.50 12.73 29.41
CA HIS A 713 -16.32 13.38 28.12
C HIS A 713 -16.94 14.80 28.01
N GLU A 714 -16.99 15.59 29.07
CA GLU A 714 -17.65 16.91 29.09
C GLU A 714 -16.72 18.10 28.83
N HIS A 715 -15.40 17.93 28.81
CA HIS A 715 -14.46 19.05 28.58
C HIS A 715 -13.80 19.09 27.19
N LEU A 716 -13.92 18.03 26.38
CA LEU A 716 -13.37 18.00 25.02
C LEU A 716 -14.25 18.71 23.98
N THR A 717 -15.45 19.17 24.36
CA THR A 717 -16.34 20.00 23.54
C THR A 717 -16.07 21.50 23.66
N ALA A 718 -15.19 21.93 24.58
CA ALA A 718 -14.84 23.35 24.75
C ALA A 718 -13.72 23.84 23.82
N PHE A 719 -13.10 22.94 23.04
CA PHE A 719 -12.01 23.26 22.10
C PHE A 719 -12.29 22.74 20.69
N SER A 720 -13.49 22.97 20.17
CA SER A 720 -13.75 23.00 18.74
C SER A 720 -14.11 24.44 18.35
N PRO A 721 -13.66 24.93 17.18
CA PRO A 721 -13.91 26.30 16.74
C PRO A 721 -15.39 26.64 16.60
#